data_AF-A0A1J5HDZ9-F1
#
_entry.id   AF-A0A1J5HDZ9-F1
#
_cell.length_a   1.000
_cell.length_b   1.000
_cell.length_c   1.000
_cell.angle_alpha   90.00
_cell.angle_beta   90.00
_cell.angle_gamma   90.00
#
_symmetry.space_group_name_H-M   'P 1'
#
loop_
_entity.id
_entity.type
_entity.pdbx_description
1 polymer ?
#
loop_
_entity_poly.entity_id
_entity_poly.type
_entity_poly.pdbx_seq_one_letter_code
_entity_poly.pdbx_strand_id
1 'polypeptide(L)'
;MSPEEALKYINGAMSLRIPQAKSLSLFADYLQSPAGQMLLSRMKKDTQASTADILRESKAYFQHIAEAIEYQEFERSFPAFTFALATGVGKTRLMGAFVAYMYLVYNVQHFLIVAPNLTIYRKLFDDFSKANNPKYVFKGIQEININTAKVVTTDNYANQRGNSLFGNQIEINIFNIQQFAQKDMTNERGITKAWETAGESYFDYLKGHDDLVVMLDEAHHYHADAALVALDVLDPLFGLEMTATPYLGTQGSGKNLRQIRMKNVLYAYNLGDAIRGKLVKDPWVGTEADVDFSRFDPDSIETDARKLQLAVFFHERAKNALKEYALENKKQVVKPVLLVVAKDTTHAANLRALLDSENFRGGEFMGKVIEIHTKLKGNEADENIEKLISLEHPDNPIEIVIHVNMLKEGWDVTNVYTIAPLRESAALILTEQTIGRGLRLPYGERTGVALVDRLVIVAHEQYSKVVTLAKDSTLIQGNVEQVSEQEAKEIKVFTEVQPLVVQNVANDIRQNTVVMEAVHKKATDYVLNLPRMGNVAENVLEKMVETKKEEMVGLLSKETIQQNSVVTLHHQEKEIPAEIPFEADTLFGSMNAEAKEELNKIGKKSGEDTKKHHISIPRLILTPNYGELVILDFELDTSIMQAYPNDRSILEEQLQNNREKDLFGEEVPGRRMTEITRVTSFGNNKRQTPESTIIAALLDYPLTDYDDLSQRPLLLKLAEQATTHYRKKAVDEDNLALIIESNVRPIADDIYKQILMNKVLTSEGYLESDVRESKPYLEQYNISLSYGTRAVMLDSQIDTFSAKLVYGPFQKACHSMYRFDSSDEVRLAYIVDRDNSVEDWLRPAPKQFDGLYWRDAEGESHHRYEPDFVVETEREIVMIEVKPQAEIDTQSVQAKKQTADKYCEIVNRNIDRYGIQKPWRYVILATDRITVRSTVFGLLQ
;
A
#
# COMPACT_ATOMS: atom_id res chain seq x y z
N MET A 1 19.16 -22.24 18.70
CA MET A 1 18.44 -21.11 19.35
C MET A 1 17.19 -21.68 20.00
N SER A 2 16.66 -21.09 21.10
CA SER A 2 15.37 -21.57 21.61
C SER A 2 14.25 -21.27 20.59
N PRO A 3 13.17 -22.07 20.54
CA PRO A 3 12.06 -21.86 19.60
C PRO A 3 11.45 -20.46 19.68
N GLU A 4 11.21 -19.94 20.89
CA GLU A 4 10.61 -18.63 21.11
C GLU A 4 11.53 -17.48 20.68
N GLU A 5 12.82 -17.56 21.00
CA GLU A 5 13.82 -16.58 20.55
C GLU A 5 13.94 -16.58 19.03
N ALA A 6 13.92 -17.76 18.40
CA ALA A 6 13.98 -17.88 16.94
C ALA A 6 12.75 -17.26 16.27
N LEU A 7 11.55 -17.48 16.79
CA LEU A 7 10.34 -16.85 16.28
C LEU A 7 10.40 -15.32 16.38
N LYS A 8 10.79 -14.79 17.55
CA LYS A 8 10.91 -13.33 17.76
C LYS A 8 11.97 -12.72 16.84
N TYR A 9 13.12 -13.38 16.72
CA TYR A 9 14.22 -12.95 15.88
C TYR A 9 13.82 -12.95 14.40
N ILE A 10 13.28 -14.06 13.88
CA ILE A 10 12.87 -14.17 12.48
C ILE A 10 11.76 -13.17 12.14
N ASN A 11 10.75 -13.04 13.01
CA ASN A 11 9.65 -12.07 12.81
C ASN A 11 10.17 -10.63 12.67
N GLY A 12 11.10 -10.21 13.54
CA GLY A 12 11.69 -8.87 13.50
C GLY A 12 12.63 -8.69 12.32
N ALA A 13 13.63 -9.58 12.19
CA ALA A 13 14.70 -9.48 11.21
C ALA A 13 14.21 -9.56 9.76
N MET A 14 13.23 -10.44 9.48
CA MET A 14 12.64 -10.58 8.14
C MET A 14 11.42 -9.68 7.93
N SER A 15 10.99 -8.94 8.97
CA SER A 15 9.80 -8.07 8.97
C SER A 15 8.56 -8.81 8.47
N LEU A 16 8.26 -9.95 9.10
CA LEU A 16 7.17 -10.81 8.68
C LEU A 16 5.81 -10.12 8.89
N ARG A 17 4.95 -10.20 7.87
CA ARG A 17 3.56 -9.71 7.97
C ARG A 17 2.75 -10.65 8.87
N ILE A 18 1.69 -10.15 9.49
CA ILE A 18 0.79 -10.91 10.39
C ILE A 18 0.48 -12.33 9.89
N PRO A 19 -0.01 -12.55 8.64
CA PRO A 19 -0.29 -13.90 8.16
C PRO A 19 0.95 -14.79 8.02
N GLN A 20 2.12 -14.22 7.70
CA GLN A 20 3.38 -14.97 7.62
C GLN A 20 3.86 -15.38 9.03
N ALA A 21 3.83 -14.42 9.98
CA ALA A 21 4.19 -14.64 11.37
C ALA A 21 3.26 -15.68 12.02
N LYS A 22 1.96 -15.62 11.72
CA LYS A 22 0.97 -16.59 12.18
C LYS A 22 1.18 -17.97 11.59
N SER A 23 1.43 -18.09 10.28
CA SER A 23 1.80 -19.36 9.64
C SER A 23 3.03 -20.01 10.28
N LEU A 24 4.07 -19.19 10.51
CA LEU A 24 5.31 -19.67 11.11
C LEU A 24 5.10 -20.11 12.56
N SER A 25 4.41 -19.29 13.37
CA SER A 25 4.10 -19.61 14.77
C SER A 25 3.28 -20.88 14.89
N LEU A 26 2.20 -21.01 14.11
CA LEU A 26 1.30 -22.15 14.18
C LEU A 26 2.03 -23.47 13.85
N PHE A 27 2.93 -23.45 12.87
CA PHE A 27 3.76 -24.61 12.56
C PHE A 27 4.87 -24.85 13.60
N ALA A 28 5.49 -23.79 14.12
CA ALA A 28 6.49 -23.88 15.18
C ALA A 28 5.92 -24.50 16.46
N ASP A 29 4.72 -24.05 16.88
CA ASP A 29 4.00 -24.57 18.03
C ASP A 29 3.64 -26.05 17.81
N TYR A 30 3.20 -26.41 16.60
CA TYR A 30 2.99 -27.79 16.22
C TYR A 30 4.27 -28.62 16.36
N LEU A 31 5.42 -28.16 15.87
CA LEU A 31 6.69 -28.88 15.98
C LEU A 31 7.13 -29.07 17.45
N GLN A 32 6.79 -28.15 18.35
CA GLN A 32 7.03 -28.28 19.79
C GLN A 32 6.07 -29.25 20.50
N SER A 33 4.91 -29.52 19.92
CA SER A 33 3.93 -30.46 20.47
C SER A 33 4.41 -31.93 20.41
N PRO A 34 3.82 -32.85 21.20
CA PRO A 34 4.12 -34.28 21.08
C PRO A 34 3.93 -34.84 19.66
N ALA A 35 2.91 -34.36 18.93
CA ALA A 35 2.66 -34.75 17.55
C ALA A 35 3.79 -34.29 16.61
N GLY A 36 4.28 -33.06 16.80
CA GLY A 36 5.41 -32.52 16.04
C GLY A 36 6.75 -33.19 16.38
N GLN A 37 6.99 -33.53 17.64
CA GLN A 37 8.17 -34.31 18.03
C GLN A 37 8.17 -35.70 17.40
N MET A 38 6.99 -36.31 17.22
CA MET A 38 6.85 -37.56 16.48
C MET A 38 7.12 -37.40 14.98
N LEU A 39 6.76 -36.25 14.38
CA LEU A 39 7.16 -35.93 13.02
C LEU A 39 8.70 -35.81 12.91
N LEU A 40 9.33 -35.09 13.83
CA LEU A 40 10.78 -34.88 13.86
C LEU A 40 11.58 -36.16 14.16
N SER A 41 10.97 -37.18 14.77
CA SER A 41 11.63 -38.47 14.99
C SER A 41 12.01 -39.19 13.69
N ARG A 42 11.38 -38.83 12.56
CA ARG A 42 11.73 -39.32 11.22
C ARG A 42 13.13 -38.91 10.77
N MET A 43 13.75 -37.89 11.37
CA MET A 43 15.16 -37.56 11.14
C MET A 43 16.13 -38.67 11.58
N LYS A 44 15.64 -39.68 12.31
CA LYS A 44 16.40 -40.87 12.72
C LYS A 44 15.73 -42.11 12.14
N LYS A 45 16.36 -42.76 11.15
CA LYS A 45 15.81 -43.95 10.47
C LYS A 45 15.40 -45.08 11.42
N ASP A 46 16.07 -45.24 12.55
CA ASP A 46 15.80 -46.30 13.54
C ASP A 46 14.52 -46.08 14.36
N THR A 47 13.96 -44.85 14.35
CA THR A 47 12.77 -44.46 15.13
C THR A 47 11.71 -43.76 14.26
N GLN A 48 11.65 -44.14 12.98
CA GLN A 48 10.76 -43.51 12.01
C GLN A 48 9.30 -43.83 12.36
N ALA A 49 8.56 -42.82 12.80
CA ALA A 49 7.13 -42.94 12.98
C ALA A 49 6.42 -43.12 11.62
N SER A 50 5.39 -43.96 11.60
CA SER A 50 4.56 -44.17 10.41
C SER A 50 3.83 -42.88 10.04
N THR A 51 3.72 -42.57 8.74
CA THR A 51 2.94 -41.43 8.23
C THR A 51 1.49 -41.47 8.73
N ALA A 52 0.92 -42.67 8.90
CA ALA A 52 -0.45 -42.84 9.41
C ALA A 52 -0.60 -42.45 10.88
N ASP A 53 0.40 -42.78 11.72
CA ASP A 53 0.40 -42.38 13.13
C ASP A 53 0.60 -40.86 13.26
N ILE A 54 1.52 -40.30 12.47
CA ILE A 54 1.71 -38.83 12.37
C ILE A 54 0.40 -38.16 12.01
N LEU A 55 -0.30 -38.60 10.96
CA LEU A 55 -1.58 -38.03 10.58
C LEU A 55 -2.61 -38.06 11.73
N ARG A 56 -2.69 -39.18 12.46
CA ARG A 56 -3.63 -39.33 13.58
C ARG A 56 -3.34 -38.30 14.68
N GLU A 57 -2.10 -38.20 15.12
CA GLU A 57 -1.71 -37.28 16.18
C GLU A 57 -1.77 -35.80 15.73
N SER A 58 -1.36 -35.50 14.49
CA SER A 58 -1.52 -34.16 13.89
C SER A 58 -2.98 -33.73 13.86
N LYS A 59 -3.90 -34.61 13.45
CA LYS A 59 -5.33 -34.32 13.41
C LYS A 59 -5.88 -34.06 14.81
N ALA A 60 -5.48 -34.85 15.81
CA ALA A 60 -5.87 -34.66 17.20
C ALA A 60 -5.35 -33.33 17.79
N TYR A 61 -4.18 -32.87 17.34
CA TYR A 61 -3.65 -31.57 17.72
C TYR A 61 -4.43 -30.42 17.05
N PHE A 62 -4.62 -30.47 15.74
CA PHE A 62 -5.21 -29.35 14.97
C PHE A 62 -6.73 -29.22 15.13
N GLN A 63 -7.46 -30.26 15.54
CA GLN A 63 -8.92 -30.18 15.76
C GLN A 63 -9.34 -29.12 16.80
N HIS A 64 -8.43 -28.72 17.69
CA HIS A 64 -8.67 -27.74 18.74
C HIS A 64 -8.22 -26.31 18.35
N ILE A 65 -7.62 -26.14 17.17
CA ILE A 65 -7.11 -24.86 16.68
C ILE A 65 -8.09 -24.34 15.62
N ALA A 66 -8.77 -23.24 15.92
CA ALA A 66 -9.82 -22.68 15.05
C ALA A 66 -9.32 -22.39 13.63
N GLU A 67 -8.07 -21.95 13.51
CA GLU A 67 -7.43 -21.59 12.24
C GLU A 67 -7.00 -22.77 11.37
N ALA A 68 -6.87 -23.97 11.97
CA ALA A 68 -6.43 -25.19 11.30
C ALA A 68 -7.57 -26.21 11.10
N ILE A 69 -8.82 -25.76 11.20
CA ILE A 69 -10.01 -26.62 11.13
C ILE A 69 -10.18 -27.34 9.78
N GLU A 70 -9.54 -26.82 8.72
CA GLU A 70 -9.57 -27.41 7.37
C GLU A 70 -8.60 -28.60 7.23
N TYR A 71 -7.70 -28.81 8.19
CA TYR A 71 -6.72 -29.90 8.17
C TYR A 71 -7.38 -31.24 8.56
N GLN A 72 -7.35 -32.21 7.65
CA GLN A 72 -8.03 -33.50 7.78
C GLN A 72 -7.17 -34.69 7.39
N GLU A 73 -6.45 -34.61 6.26
CA GLU A 73 -5.68 -35.70 5.64
C GLU A 73 -4.46 -35.13 4.90
N PHE A 74 -3.43 -35.96 4.69
CA PHE A 74 -2.33 -35.61 3.79
C PHE A 74 -2.71 -35.86 2.33
N GLU A 75 -2.28 -34.97 1.43
CA GLU A 75 -2.44 -35.12 -0.03
C GLU A 75 -1.28 -35.91 -0.67
N ARG A 76 -0.32 -36.38 0.13
CA ARG A 76 0.94 -37.03 -0.29
C ARG A 76 1.18 -38.33 0.49
N SER A 77 2.11 -39.16 0.02
CA SER A 77 2.54 -40.37 0.74
C SER A 77 3.34 -40.08 2.03
N PHE A 78 3.85 -38.85 2.15
CA PHE A 78 4.62 -38.33 3.28
C PHE A 78 3.86 -37.18 3.97
N PRO A 79 4.23 -36.80 5.21
CA PRO A 79 3.59 -35.68 5.90
C PRO A 79 3.72 -34.36 5.13
N ALA A 80 2.61 -33.71 4.79
CA ALA A 80 2.61 -32.45 4.04
C ALA A 80 1.61 -31.44 4.60
N PHE A 81 2.00 -30.17 4.72
CA PHE A 81 1.19 -29.11 5.33
C PHE A 81 1.04 -27.94 4.36
N THR A 82 -0.20 -27.53 4.08
CA THR A 82 -0.50 -26.47 3.11
C THR A 82 -0.85 -25.16 3.79
N PHE A 83 -0.20 -24.09 3.33
CA PHE A 83 -0.47 -22.72 3.71
C PHE A 83 -1.14 -22.02 2.52
N ALA A 84 -2.44 -21.81 2.64
CA ALA A 84 -3.26 -21.17 1.62
C ALA A 84 -3.23 -19.64 1.81
N LEU A 85 -2.22 -18.97 1.27
CA LEU A 85 -2.01 -17.54 1.42
C LEU A 85 -2.30 -16.79 0.12
N ALA A 86 -3.10 -15.73 0.22
CA ALA A 86 -3.39 -14.86 -0.91
C ALA A 86 -2.13 -14.33 -1.61
N THR A 87 -2.23 -14.16 -2.92
CA THR A 87 -1.20 -13.53 -3.74
C THR A 87 -0.86 -12.13 -3.22
N GLY A 88 0.43 -11.80 -3.17
CA GLY A 88 0.88 -10.50 -2.64
C GLY A 88 1.08 -10.46 -1.13
N VAL A 89 0.67 -11.50 -0.38
CA VAL A 89 0.94 -11.60 1.07
C VAL A 89 2.39 -12.00 1.36
N GLY A 90 3.09 -12.62 0.42
CA GLY A 90 4.53 -12.92 0.49
C GLY A 90 4.90 -14.38 0.78
N LYS A 91 4.33 -15.32 0.01
CA LYS A 91 4.60 -16.78 0.09
C LYS A 91 6.09 -17.13 0.08
N THR A 92 6.85 -16.53 -0.85
CA THR A 92 8.29 -16.76 -0.97
C THR A 92 9.08 -16.31 0.27
N ARG A 93 8.67 -15.22 0.92
CA ARG A 93 9.27 -14.77 2.20
C ARG A 93 8.99 -15.77 3.32
N LEU A 94 7.78 -16.33 3.37
CA LEU A 94 7.41 -17.37 4.33
C LEU A 94 8.24 -18.65 4.14
N MET A 95 8.52 -19.07 2.90
CA MET A 95 9.44 -20.21 2.64
C MET A 95 10.83 -19.94 3.22
N GLY A 96 11.39 -18.75 3.00
CA GLY A 96 12.66 -18.36 3.62
C GLY A 96 12.62 -18.37 5.15
N ALA A 97 11.49 -17.94 5.74
CA ALA A 97 11.31 -17.99 7.19
C ALA A 97 11.26 -19.42 7.74
N PHE A 98 10.63 -20.36 7.01
CA PHE A 98 10.67 -21.78 7.37
C PHE A 98 12.08 -22.36 7.30
N VAL A 99 12.83 -22.06 6.23
CA VAL A 99 14.25 -22.48 6.13
C VAL A 99 15.05 -21.95 7.32
N ALA A 100 14.89 -20.66 7.64
CA ALA A 100 15.60 -20.04 8.75
C ALA A 100 15.24 -20.68 10.10
N TYR A 101 13.95 -20.89 10.36
CA TYR A 101 13.48 -21.50 11.60
C TYR A 101 13.97 -22.94 11.76
N MET A 102 13.84 -23.75 10.71
CA MET A 102 14.27 -25.16 10.73
C MET A 102 15.78 -25.31 10.96
N TYR A 103 16.58 -24.42 10.38
CA TYR A 103 18.03 -24.39 10.61
C TYR A 103 18.37 -23.93 12.03
N LEU A 104 17.83 -22.79 12.48
CA LEU A 104 18.21 -22.17 13.77
C LEU A 104 17.77 -22.98 15.00
N VAL A 105 16.66 -23.73 14.89
CA VAL A 105 16.08 -24.50 15.99
C VAL A 105 16.45 -25.97 15.92
N TYR A 106 16.33 -26.59 14.74
CA TYR A 106 16.50 -28.05 14.58
C TYR A 106 17.74 -28.46 13.79
N ASN A 107 18.55 -27.50 13.32
CA ASN A 107 19.75 -27.76 12.50
C ASN A 107 19.45 -28.59 11.24
N VAL A 108 18.29 -28.37 10.63
CA VAL A 108 17.99 -28.92 9.29
C VAL A 108 18.79 -28.17 8.24
N GLN A 109 19.47 -28.90 7.37
CA GLN A 109 20.40 -28.34 6.38
C GLN A 109 19.95 -28.57 4.94
N HIS A 110 19.13 -29.58 4.66
CA HIS A 110 18.76 -29.95 3.29
C HIS A 110 17.33 -29.54 2.93
N PHE A 111 17.20 -28.68 1.92
CA PHE A 111 15.91 -28.19 1.44
C PHE A 111 15.77 -28.40 -0.06
N LEU A 112 14.57 -28.79 -0.51
CA LEU A 112 14.20 -28.88 -1.92
C LEU A 112 13.01 -27.99 -2.21
N ILE A 113 13.20 -26.96 -3.03
CA ILE A 113 12.16 -26.07 -3.54
C ILE A 113 11.80 -26.49 -4.97
N VAL A 114 10.54 -26.81 -5.18
CA VAL A 114 10.01 -27.20 -6.49
C VAL A 114 9.18 -26.06 -7.07
N ALA A 115 9.47 -25.70 -8.32
CA ALA A 115 8.77 -24.69 -9.11
C ALA A 115 7.94 -25.34 -10.22
N PRO A 116 6.74 -24.81 -10.56
CA PRO A 116 5.84 -25.45 -11.53
C PRO A 116 6.22 -25.12 -12.98
N ASN A 117 6.89 -23.98 -13.19
CA ASN A 117 7.31 -23.50 -14.50
C ASN A 117 8.65 -22.75 -14.42
N LEU A 118 9.25 -22.48 -15.59
CA LEU A 118 10.58 -21.86 -15.68
C LEU A 118 10.61 -20.42 -15.13
N THR A 119 9.49 -19.70 -15.22
CA THR A 119 9.41 -18.32 -14.74
C THR A 119 9.46 -18.22 -13.22
N ILE A 120 8.68 -19.06 -12.54
CA ILE A 120 8.73 -19.17 -11.07
C ILE A 120 10.09 -19.70 -10.62
N TYR A 121 10.66 -20.66 -11.35
CA TYR A 121 12.02 -21.17 -11.09
C TYR A 121 13.07 -20.04 -11.10
N ARG A 122 13.12 -19.21 -12.16
CA ARG A 122 14.08 -18.09 -12.26
C ARG A 122 13.89 -17.08 -11.12
N LYS A 123 12.63 -16.78 -10.79
CA LYS A 123 12.29 -15.89 -9.67
C LYS A 123 12.79 -16.46 -8.33
N LEU A 124 12.50 -17.72 -8.03
CA LEU A 124 12.94 -18.36 -6.79
C LEU A 124 14.47 -18.44 -6.73
N PHE A 125 15.13 -18.74 -7.84
CA PHE A 125 16.59 -18.68 -7.92
C PHE A 125 17.12 -17.29 -7.55
N ASP A 126 16.57 -16.23 -8.13
CA ASP A 126 16.99 -14.85 -7.84
C ASP A 126 16.71 -14.44 -6.39
N ASP A 127 15.56 -14.84 -5.83
CA ASP A 127 15.15 -14.51 -4.47
C ASP A 127 16.00 -15.23 -3.40
N PHE A 128 16.52 -16.43 -3.70
CA PHE A 128 17.34 -17.23 -2.76
C PHE A 128 18.86 -17.11 -2.97
N SER A 129 19.35 -16.76 -4.18
CA SER A 129 20.79 -16.78 -4.49
C SER A 129 21.48 -15.41 -4.56
N LYS A 130 20.74 -14.32 -4.82
CA LYS A 130 21.33 -13.00 -5.10
C LYS A 130 21.17 -12.04 -3.91
N ALA A 131 22.25 -11.78 -3.17
CA ALA A 131 22.24 -10.86 -2.01
C ALA A 131 21.89 -9.40 -2.38
N ASN A 132 22.21 -8.97 -3.60
CA ASN A 132 21.89 -7.63 -4.11
C ASN A 132 20.46 -7.52 -4.65
N ASN A 133 19.70 -8.61 -4.73
CA ASN A 133 18.30 -8.57 -5.11
C ASN A 133 17.50 -7.91 -3.96
N PRO A 134 16.71 -6.84 -4.22
CA PRO A 134 15.84 -6.24 -3.21
C PRO A 134 14.88 -7.24 -2.55
N LYS A 135 14.51 -8.32 -3.26
CA LYS A 135 13.63 -9.40 -2.81
C LYS A 135 14.38 -10.57 -2.14
N TYR A 136 15.69 -10.45 -1.87
CA TYR A 136 16.48 -11.50 -1.22
C TYR A 136 15.81 -11.99 0.08
N VAL A 137 15.55 -13.30 0.17
CA VAL A 137 14.67 -13.87 1.20
C VAL A 137 15.27 -13.78 2.61
N PHE A 138 16.58 -14.02 2.76
CA PHE A 138 17.28 -14.03 4.05
C PHE A 138 17.78 -12.65 4.52
N LYS A 139 17.33 -11.57 3.86
CA LYS A 139 17.67 -10.20 4.26
C LYS A 139 17.29 -9.98 5.74
N GLY A 140 18.30 -9.62 6.55
CA GLY A 140 18.14 -9.36 7.98
C GLY A 140 18.61 -10.50 8.90
N ILE A 141 18.75 -11.73 8.39
CA ILE A 141 19.25 -12.89 9.16
C ILE A 141 20.77 -12.97 9.02
N GLN A 142 21.51 -12.86 10.12
CA GLN A 142 22.98 -12.84 10.07
C GLN A 142 23.59 -14.22 9.83
N GLU A 143 22.96 -15.26 10.37
CA GLU A 143 23.41 -16.65 10.34
C GLU A 143 23.25 -17.29 8.96
N ILE A 144 22.35 -16.74 8.13
CA ILE A 144 22.02 -17.25 6.80
C ILE A 144 22.28 -16.18 5.75
N ASN A 145 23.30 -16.40 4.93
CA ASN A 145 23.72 -15.53 3.84
C ASN A 145 24.25 -16.36 2.66
N ILE A 146 24.67 -15.71 1.58
CA ILE A 146 25.16 -16.38 0.36
C ILE A 146 26.39 -17.28 0.56
N ASN A 147 27.13 -17.13 1.66
CA ASN A 147 28.29 -17.98 1.98
C ASN A 147 27.90 -19.19 2.83
N THR A 148 26.78 -19.11 3.56
CA THR A 148 26.28 -20.19 4.43
C THR A 148 25.13 -20.97 3.79
N ALA A 149 24.38 -20.37 2.86
CA ALA A 149 23.34 -21.01 2.07
C ALA A 149 23.83 -21.27 0.63
N LYS A 150 24.03 -22.54 0.31
CA LYS A 150 24.43 -23.02 -1.01
C LYS A 150 23.18 -23.30 -1.85
N VAL A 151 23.02 -22.58 -2.95
CA VAL A 151 21.90 -22.78 -3.90
C VAL A 151 22.32 -23.70 -5.05
N VAL A 152 21.67 -24.84 -5.15
CA VAL A 152 21.90 -25.87 -6.19
C VAL A 152 20.77 -25.85 -7.20
N THR A 153 21.12 -25.90 -8.48
CA THR A 153 20.20 -25.90 -9.63
C THR A 153 20.64 -26.92 -10.69
N THR A 154 19.84 -27.11 -11.74
CA THR A 154 20.23 -28.00 -12.85
C THR A 154 21.47 -27.57 -13.61
N ASP A 155 21.88 -26.31 -13.50
CA ASP A 155 23.04 -25.82 -14.25
C ASP A 155 24.35 -26.01 -13.48
N ASN A 156 24.28 -26.19 -12.15
CA ASN A 156 25.45 -26.21 -11.28
C ASN A 156 25.57 -27.47 -10.39
N TYR A 157 24.55 -28.33 -10.31
CA TYR A 157 24.58 -29.54 -9.47
C TYR A 157 25.78 -30.44 -9.76
N ALA A 158 26.25 -30.44 -11.00
CA ALA A 158 27.39 -31.23 -11.44
C ALA A 158 28.75 -30.76 -10.86
N ASN A 159 28.93 -29.45 -10.70
CA ASN A 159 30.22 -28.89 -10.31
C ASN A 159 30.36 -28.73 -8.78
N GLN A 160 29.33 -29.09 -8.01
CA GLN A 160 29.18 -28.64 -6.62
C GLN A 160 29.42 -29.71 -5.54
N ARG A 161 29.98 -30.88 -5.89
CA ARG A 161 30.49 -31.89 -4.93
C ARG A 161 31.98 -31.71 -4.56
N GLY A 162 32.66 -30.67 -5.05
CA GLY A 162 34.02 -30.34 -4.63
C GLY A 162 34.06 -29.72 -3.23
N ASN A 163 34.71 -30.40 -2.28
CA ASN A 163 34.87 -30.05 -0.86
C ASN A 163 34.80 -28.56 -0.51
N SER A 164 33.70 -28.16 0.15
CA SER A 164 33.71 -26.96 1.00
C SER A 164 34.40 -27.34 2.32
N LEU A 165 35.56 -26.71 2.58
CA LEU A 165 36.38 -26.93 3.78
C LEU A 165 35.79 -26.26 5.05
N PHE A 166 34.60 -25.67 4.97
CA PHE A 166 33.93 -24.96 6.06
C PHE A 166 32.61 -25.66 6.44
N GLY A 167 32.48 -26.01 7.73
CA GLY A 167 31.35 -26.77 8.28
C GLY A 167 30.03 -26.00 8.36
N ASN A 168 28.94 -26.76 8.23
CA ASN A 168 27.51 -26.36 8.30
C ASN A 168 27.07 -25.32 7.27
N GLN A 169 26.85 -25.77 6.03
CA GLN A 169 26.18 -24.99 4.98
C GLN A 169 24.78 -25.54 4.73
N ILE A 170 23.79 -24.65 4.70
CA ILE A 170 22.41 -24.98 4.27
C ILE A 170 22.45 -25.25 2.77
N GLU A 171 21.94 -26.39 2.32
CA GLU A 171 21.81 -26.73 0.90
C GLU A 171 20.37 -26.52 0.44
N ILE A 172 20.17 -25.55 -0.45
CA ILE A 172 18.85 -25.19 -1.02
C ILE A 172 18.84 -25.61 -2.49
N ASN A 173 18.11 -26.68 -2.78
CA ASN A 173 17.95 -27.23 -4.11
C ASN A 173 16.73 -26.59 -4.77
N ILE A 174 16.87 -25.93 -5.91
CA ILE A 174 15.76 -25.33 -6.64
C ILE A 174 15.63 -26.02 -7.99
N PHE A 175 14.50 -26.68 -8.23
CA PHE A 175 14.24 -27.44 -9.45
C PHE A 175 12.84 -27.19 -10.01
N ASN A 176 12.68 -27.35 -11.33
CA ASN A 176 11.39 -27.33 -11.99
C ASN A 176 10.78 -28.75 -11.97
N ILE A 177 9.46 -28.86 -11.74
CA ILE A 177 8.74 -30.14 -11.70
C ILE A 177 8.93 -31.00 -12.96
N GLN A 178 9.06 -30.39 -14.14
CA GLN A 178 9.29 -31.11 -15.40
C GLN A 178 10.61 -31.88 -15.40
N GLN A 179 11.57 -31.49 -14.56
CA GLN A 179 12.87 -32.18 -14.41
C GLN A 179 12.75 -33.48 -13.61
N PHE A 180 11.62 -33.70 -12.92
CA PHE A 180 11.26 -34.96 -12.26
C PHE A 180 10.35 -35.84 -13.12
N ALA A 181 9.80 -35.30 -14.22
CA ALA A 181 8.68 -35.86 -14.98
C ALA A 181 9.11 -36.67 -16.21
N GLN A 182 9.94 -37.72 -16.09
CA GLN A 182 10.15 -38.69 -17.18
C GLN A 182 10.27 -40.13 -16.67
N LYS A 183 9.18 -40.89 -16.87
CA LYS A 183 9.16 -42.36 -16.86
C LYS A 183 9.78 -42.86 -18.18
N ASP A 184 11.08 -43.06 -18.18
CA ASP A 184 11.71 -44.14 -18.94
C ASP A 184 13.00 -44.45 -18.20
N MET A 185 12.95 -45.47 -17.33
CA MET A 185 14.14 -46.06 -16.69
C MET A 185 15.14 -46.66 -17.71
N THR A 186 14.89 -46.47 -19.00
CA THR A 186 15.69 -46.91 -20.15
C THR A 186 16.39 -45.76 -20.89
N ASN A 187 15.96 -44.50 -20.70
CA ASN A 187 16.55 -43.31 -21.33
C ASN A 187 16.80 -42.23 -20.26
N GLU A 188 17.89 -42.42 -19.50
CA GLU A 188 18.29 -41.49 -18.44
C GLU A 188 18.54 -40.05 -18.97
N ARG A 189 17.71 -39.09 -18.52
CA ARG A 189 17.90 -37.64 -18.71
C ARG A 189 17.44 -36.88 -17.45
N GLY A 190 18.13 -35.79 -17.09
CA GLY A 190 17.80 -34.95 -15.93
C GLY A 190 18.51 -35.38 -14.64
N ILE A 191 17.97 -35.00 -13.48
CA ILE A 191 18.54 -35.32 -12.14
C ILE A 191 18.48 -36.82 -11.79
N THR A 192 17.72 -37.60 -12.57
CA THR A 192 17.58 -39.06 -12.46
C THR A 192 18.62 -39.83 -13.28
N LYS A 193 19.45 -39.14 -14.08
CA LYS A 193 20.55 -39.78 -14.83
C LYS A 193 21.70 -40.16 -13.91
N ALA A 194 22.22 -41.37 -14.05
CA ALA A 194 23.36 -41.85 -13.28
C ALA A 194 24.63 -41.09 -13.68
N TRP A 195 25.41 -40.70 -12.67
CA TRP A 195 26.63 -39.92 -12.84
C TRP A 195 27.82 -40.82 -13.22
N GLU A 196 28.51 -40.52 -14.32
CA GLU A 196 29.59 -41.36 -14.90
C GLU A 196 30.82 -41.56 -13.96
N THR A 197 31.03 -40.68 -12.98
CA THR A 197 32.17 -40.72 -12.03
C THR A 197 31.83 -41.16 -10.58
N ALA A 198 30.57 -41.43 -10.23
CA ALA A 198 30.08 -41.49 -8.84
C ALA A 198 29.00 -42.56 -8.61
N GLY A 199 28.47 -43.19 -9.65
CA GLY A 199 27.67 -44.42 -9.56
C GLY A 199 26.22 -44.28 -9.10
N GLU A 200 25.79 -43.11 -8.58
CA GLU A 200 24.42 -42.87 -8.07
C GLU A 200 23.81 -41.61 -8.72
N SER A 201 22.47 -41.54 -8.83
CA SER A 201 21.78 -40.36 -9.39
C SER A 201 21.67 -39.22 -8.37
N TYR A 202 21.50 -37.97 -8.82
CA TYR A 202 21.32 -36.84 -7.91
C TYR A 202 20.00 -36.94 -7.11
N PHE A 203 18.99 -37.57 -7.72
CA PHE A 203 17.75 -37.93 -7.05
C PHE A 203 17.99 -38.89 -5.87
N ASP A 204 18.82 -39.91 -6.04
CA ASP A 204 19.18 -40.84 -4.95
C ASP A 204 19.99 -40.14 -3.85
N TYR A 205 20.83 -39.18 -4.20
CA TYR A 205 21.52 -38.33 -3.23
C TYR A 205 20.54 -37.53 -2.36
N LEU A 206 19.53 -36.89 -2.96
CA LEU A 206 18.51 -36.15 -2.19
C LEU A 206 17.72 -37.09 -1.28
N LYS A 207 17.34 -38.27 -1.78
CA LYS A 207 16.64 -39.31 -1.01
C LYS A 207 17.48 -39.86 0.15
N GLY A 208 18.81 -39.77 0.06
CA GLY A 208 19.72 -40.22 1.11
C GLY A 208 19.70 -39.38 2.39
N HIS A 209 19.17 -38.15 2.33
CA HIS A 209 19.16 -37.19 3.45
C HIS A 209 17.94 -37.33 4.37
N ASP A 210 18.20 -37.51 5.67
CA ASP A 210 17.15 -37.78 6.67
C ASP A 210 16.42 -36.53 7.15
N ASP A 211 16.99 -35.35 6.89
CA ASP A 211 16.45 -34.04 7.25
C ASP A 211 15.86 -33.29 6.04
N LEU A 212 15.70 -33.94 4.88
CA LEU A 212 15.20 -33.29 3.67
C LEU A 212 13.80 -32.71 3.88
N VAL A 213 13.67 -31.39 3.73
CA VAL A 213 12.36 -30.69 3.70
C VAL A 213 12.03 -30.27 2.28
N VAL A 214 10.85 -30.66 1.79
CA VAL A 214 10.36 -30.28 0.46
C VAL A 214 9.42 -29.10 0.57
N MET A 215 9.60 -28.09 -0.27
CA MET A 215 8.73 -26.91 -0.35
C MET A 215 8.18 -26.77 -1.77
N LEU A 216 6.85 -26.66 -1.88
CA LEU A 216 6.16 -26.51 -3.17
C LEU A 216 5.58 -25.11 -3.28
N ASP A 217 5.96 -24.35 -4.32
CA ASP A 217 5.32 -23.08 -4.64
C ASP A 217 4.20 -23.28 -5.67
N GLU A 218 3.08 -22.60 -5.47
CA GLU A 218 1.84 -22.79 -6.23
C GLU A 218 1.34 -24.25 -6.26
N ALA A 219 1.26 -24.87 -5.08
CA ALA A 219 1.06 -26.31 -4.89
C ALA A 219 -0.11 -26.95 -5.69
N HIS A 220 -1.15 -26.18 -5.97
CA HIS A 220 -2.32 -26.59 -6.77
C HIS A 220 -2.00 -27.07 -8.20
N HIS A 221 -0.87 -26.66 -8.79
CA HIS A 221 -0.44 -27.18 -10.10
C HIS A 221 0.01 -28.63 -10.04
N TYR A 222 0.36 -29.13 -8.84
CA TYR A 222 0.91 -30.47 -8.64
C TYR A 222 -0.14 -31.42 -8.04
N HIS A 223 -1.33 -31.53 -8.60
CA HIS A 223 -2.25 -32.62 -8.19
C HIS A 223 -2.64 -33.58 -9.32
N ALA A 224 -2.48 -33.19 -10.57
CA ALA A 224 -2.78 -34.02 -11.73
C ALA A 224 -1.53 -34.45 -12.53
N ASP A 225 -0.33 -34.07 -12.09
CA ASP A 225 0.91 -34.28 -12.83
C ASP A 225 1.57 -35.62 -12.49
N ALA A 226 1.95 -36.41 -13.50
CA ALA A 226 2.65 -37.68 -13.32
C ALA A 226 4.01 -37.53 -12.62
N ALA A 227 4.56 -36.32 -12.61
CA ALA A 227 5.76 -35.92 -11.88
C ALA A 227 5.63 -36.05 -10.34
N LEU A 228 4.41 -36.07 -9.81
CA LEU A 228 4.14 -36.14 -8.37
C LEU A 228 4.57 -37.44 -7.71
N VAL A 229 4.44 -38.55 -8.44
CA VAL A 229 4.87 -39.86 -7.96
C VAL A 229 6.38 -39.83 -7.66
N ALA A 230 7.16 -39.02 -8.37
CA ALA A 230 8.59 -38.89 -8.11
C ALA A 230 8.87 -38.19 -6.77
N LEU A 231 8.06 -37.21 -6.35
CA LEU A 231 8.21 -36.57 -5.04
C LEU A 231 7.83 -37.52 -3.91
N ASP A 232 6.80 -38.34 -4.10
CA ASP A 232 6.39 -39.38 -3.13
C ASP A 232 7.49 -40.44 -2.90
N VAL A 233 8.37 -40.67 -3.89
CA VAL A 233 9.49 -41.62 -3.82
C VAL A 233 10.69 -41.07 -3.02
N LEU A 234 10.79 -39.75 -2.87
CA LEU A 234 11.84 -39.10 -2.07
C LEU A 234 11.66 -39.36 -0.56
N ASP A 235 10.44 -39.61 -0.11
CA ASP A 235 10.07 -39.80 1.31
C ASP A 235 10.74 -38.77 2.27
N PRO A 236 10.54 -37.46 2.03
CA PRO A 236 11.19 -36.42 2.83
C PRO A 236 10.73 -36.44 4.31
N LEU A 237 11.41 -35.65 5.14
CA LEU A 237 11.02 -35.40 6.52
C LEU A 237 9.56 -34.89 6.60
N PHE A 238 9.25 -33.85 5.82
CA PHE A 238 7.90 -33.39 5.49
C PHE A 238 7.90 -32.43 4.29
N GLY A 239 6.70 -32.14 3.79
CA GLY A 239 6.43 -31.11 2.79
C GLY A 239 5.77 -29.86 3.35
N LEU A 240 6.16 -28.69 2.84
CA LEU A 240 5.46 -27.42 3.05
C LEU A 240 4.93 -26.90 1.71
N GLU A 241 3.63 -26.75 1.61
CA GLU A 241 2.96 -26.38 0.37
C GLU A 241 2.45 -24.93 0.46
N MET A 242 2.83 -24.09 -0.49
CA MET A 242 2.36 -22.70 -0.58
C MET A 242 1.42 -22.57 -1.77
N THR A 243 0.21 -22.05 -1.56
CA THR A 243 -0.72 -21.77 -2.66
C THR A 243 -1.63 -20.61 -2.33
N ALA A 244 -2.09 -19.87 -3.32
CA ALA A 244 -3.22 -18.95 -3.13
C ALA A 244 -4.58 -19.64 -3.34
N THR A 245 -4.60 -20.77 -4.03
CA THR A 245 -5.82 -21.44 -4.48
C THR A 245 -5.77 -22.90 -4.05
N PRO A 246 -6.29 -23.26 -2.87
CA PRO A 246 -6.20 -24.61 -2.34
C PRO A 246 -7.24 -25.55 -2.99
N TYR A 247 -7.35 -25.53 -4.32
CA TYR A 247 -8.31 -26.32 -5.08
C TYR A 247 -7.59 -27.30 -6.00
N LEU A 248 -7.99 -28.57 -5.92
CA LEU A 248 -7.45 -29.71 -6.66
C LEU A 248 -8.05 -29.85 -8.07
N GLY A 249 -9.14 -29.12 -8.34
CA GLY A 249 -9.87 -29.18 -9.60
C GLY A 249 -11.38 -29.00 -9.40
N THR A 250 -12.15 -29.37 -10.42
CA THR A 250 -13.61 -29.28 -10.41
C THR A 250 -14.24 -30.65 -10.66
N GLN A 251 -15.28 -30.98 -9.90
CA GLN A 251 -16.06 -32.20 -10.03
C GLN A 251 -17.47 -31.88 -10.55
N GLY A 252 -17.94 -32.60 -11.57
CA GLY A 252 -19.25 -32.40 -12.19
C GLY A 252 -19.20 -31.74 -13.58
N SER A 253 -20.38 -31.52 -14.18
CA SER A 253 -20.55 -30.85 -15.47
C SER A 253 -21.69 -29.83 -15.39
N GLY A 254 -21.55 -28.70 -16.07
CA GLY A 254 -22.57 -27.64 -16.12
C GLY A 254 -22.79 -26.96 -14.77
N LYS A 255 -24.05 -26.76 -14.37
CA LYS A 255 -24.44 -26.02 -13.14
C LYS A 255 -24.08 -26.73 -11.82
N ASN A 256 -23.63 -27.98 -11.85
CA ASN A 256 -23.27 -28.77 -10.66
C ASN A 256 -21.73 -28.86 -10.44
N LEU A 257 -20.98 -27.93 -11.01
CA LEU A 257 -19.53 -27.87 -10.87
C LEU A 257 -19.16 -27.53 -9.41
N ARG A 258 -18.55 -28.47 -8.67
CA ARG A 258 -18.02 -28.24 -7.32
C ARG A 258 -16.49 -28.24 -7.34
N GLN A 259 -15.88 -27.23 -6.73
CA GLN A 259 -14.42 -27.20 -6.57
C GLN A 259 -14.02 -28.16 -5.45
N ILE A 260 -13.05 -29.04 -5.73
CA ILE A 260 -12.48 -29.95 -4.73
C ILE A 260 -11.38 -29.18 -4.01
N ARG A 261 -11.49 -29.07 -2.69
CA ARG A 261 -10.52 -28.35 -1.85
C ARG A 261 -9.47 -29.32 -1.28
N MET A 262 -8.25 -28.86 -1.10
CA MET A 262 -7.18 -29.60 -0.40
C MET A 262 -7.59 -29.89 1.04
N LYS A 263 -7.23 -31.06 1.55
CA LYS A 263 -7.54 -31.53 2.91
C LYS A 263 -6.39 -31.35 3.90
N ASN A 264 -5.21 -30.96 3.46
CA ASN A 264 -4.03 -30.71 4.30
C ASN A 264 -3.79 -29.21 4.58
N VAL A 265 -4.83 -28.38 4.45
CA VAL A 265 -4.74 -26.92 4.67
C VAL A 265 -4.63 -26.62 6.16
N LEU A 266 -3.45 -26.18 6.56
CA LEU A 266 -3.11 -25.87 7.94
C LEU A 266 -3.48 -24.44 8.34
N TYR A 267 -3.32 -23.50 7.40
CA TYR A 267 -3.69 -22.11 7.61
C TYR A 267 -4.15 -21.49 6.29
N ALA A 268 -5.30 -20.84 6.31
CA ALA A 268 -5.85 -20.12 5.18
C ALA A 268 -5.95 -18.63 5.49
N TYR A 269 -5.45 -17.82 4.57
CA TYR A 269 -5.57 -16.37 4.57
C TYR A 269 -5.92 -15.92 3.15
N ASN A 270 -7.22 -15.81 2.89
CA ASN A 270 -7.73 -15.57 1.54
C ASN A 270 -7.55 -14.10 1.13
N LEU A 271 -7.89 -13.79 -0.13
CA LEU A 271 -7.72 -12.43 -0.65
C LEU A 271 -8.63 -11.42 0.06
N GLY A 272 -9.83 -11.81 0.48
CA GLY A 272 -10.72 -10.98 1.29
C GLY A 272 -10.12 -10.61 2.66
N ASP A 273 -9.44 -11.54 3.32
CA ASP A 273 -8.69 -11.28 4.56
C ASP A 273 -7.51 -10.33 4.32
N ALA A 274 -6.82 -10.47 3.18
CA ALA A 274 -5.73 -9.55 2.81
C ALA A 274 -6.21 -8.12 2.57
N ILE A 275 -7.39 -7.96 1.95
CA ILE A 275 -8.02 -6.66 1.71
C ILE A 275 -8.44 -6.04 3.04
N ARG A 276 -9.16 -6.78 3.90
CA ARG A 276 -9.54 -6.31 5.25
C ARG A 276 -8.34 -5.94 6.11
N GLY A 277 -7.27 -6.73 6.03
CA GLY A 277 -6.01 -6.49 6.72
C GLY A 277 -5.15 -5.37 6.11
N LYS A 278 -5.64 -4.65 5.09
CA LYS A 278 -4.93 -3.56 4.39
C LYS A 278 -3.55 -3.96 3.84
N LEU A 279 -3.32 -5.25 3.56
CA LEU A 279 -2.03 -5.78 3.08
C LEU A 279 -1.88 -5.71 1.55
N VAL A 280 -2.96 -5.38 0.86
CA VAL A 280 -3.09 -5.26 -0.59
C VAL A 280 -3.91 -4.00 -0.93
N LYS A 281 -3.86 -3.58 -2.20
CA LYS A 281 -4.72 -2.53 -2.76
C LYS A 281 -6.20 -2.91 -2.63
N ASP A 282 -7.06 -1.91 -2.63
CA ASP A 282 -8.51 -2.11 -2.70
C ASP A 282 -8.94 -2.36 -4.15
N PRO A 283 -9.63 -3.47 -4.45
CA PRO A 283 -10.26 -3.65 -5.75
C PRO A 283 -11.50 -2.74 -5.85
N TRP A 284 -11.59 -2.00 -6.95
CA TRP A 284 -12.71 -1.15 -7.30
C TRP A 284 -13.26 -1.56 -8.65
N VAL A 285 -14.56 -1.43 -8.83
CA VAL A 285 -15.17 -1.57 -10.15
C VAL A 285 -15.47 -0.20 -10.73
N GLY A 286 -14.89 0.10 -11.89
CA GLY A 286 -15.17 1.32 -12.64
C GLY A 286 -16.16 1.05 -13.77
N THR A 287 -17.23 1.84 -13.86
CA THR A 287 -18.21 1.71 -14.95
C THR A 287 -18.74 3.07 -15.40
N GLU A 288 -19.38 3.08 -16.57
CA GLU A 288 -19.99 4.29 -17.13
C GLU A 288 -21.43 4.43 -16.62
N ALA A 289 -21.83 5.66 -16.28
CA ALA A 289 -23.20 5.96 -15.84
C ALA A 289 -24.19 5.79 -16.99
N ASP A 290 -25.33 5.14 -16.73
CA ASP A 290 -26.48 5.02 -17.64
C ASP A 290 -26.23 4.32 -18.99
N VAL A 291 -25.11 3.60 -19.14
CA VAL A 291 -24.77 2.86 -20.36
C VAL A 291 -24.84 1.35 -20.11
N ASP A 292 -25.52 0.65 -21.02
CA ASP A 292 -25.57 -0.81 -21.05
C ASP A 292 -24.87 -1.29 -22.32
N PHE A 293 -23.61 -1.75 -22.20
CA PHE A 293 -22.83 -2.21 -23.34
C PHE A 293 -23.42 -3.47 -24.00
N SER A 294 -24.35 -4.18 -23.36
CA SER A 294 -25.05 -5.31 -23.99
C SER A 294 -25.94 -4.89 -25.17
N ARG A 295 -26.23 -3.59 -25.30
CA ARG A 295 -27.00 -3.02 -26.41
C ARG A 295 -26.13 -2.63 -27.61
N PHE A 296 -24.80 -2.70 -27.47
CA PHE A 296 -23.85 -2.40 -28.52
C PHE A 296 -23.34 -3.70 -29.13
N ASP A 297 -22.88 -3.63 -30.38
CA ASP A 297 -22.27 -4.79 -31.03
C ASP A 297 -20.99 -5.19 -30.28
N PRO A 298 -20.95 -6.39 -29.67
CA PRO A 298 -19.82 -6.83 -28.86
C PRO A 298 -18.55 -7.09 -29.69
N ASP A 299 -18.66 -7.25 -31.00
CA ASP A 299 -17.54 -7.49 -31.92
C ASP A 299 -17.11 -6.24 -32.71
N SER A 300 -17.79 -5.11 -32.49
CA SER A 300 -17.43 -3.83 -33.11
C SER A 300 -16.23 -3.18 -32.40
N ILE A 301 -15.25 -2.75 -33.20
CA ILE A 301 -14.10 -1.98 -32.73
C ILE A 301 -14.49 -0.63 -32.11
N GLU A 302 -15.63 -0.06 -32.49
CA GLU A 302 -16.15 1.18 -31.91
C GLU A 302 -16.60 0.97 -30.45
N THR A 303 -17.24 -0.17 -30.18
CA THR A 303 -17.63 -0.57 -28.84
C THR A 303 -16.38 -0.75 -27.97
N ASP A 304 -15.35 -1.42 -28.49
CA ASP A 304 -14.09 -1.62 -27.77
C ASP A 304 -13.32 -0.31 -27.57
N ALA A 305 -13.39 0.63 -28.51
CA ALA A 305 -12.85 1.98 -28.33
C ALA A 305 -13.49 2.72 -27.15
N ARG A 306 -14.82 2.66 -26.99
CA ARG A 306 -15.52 3.25 -25.84
C ARG A 306 -15.13 2.58 -24.52
N LYS A 307 -15.06 1.25 -24.50
CA LYS A 307 -14.59 0.48 -23.33
C LYS A 307 -13.16 0.85 -22.93
N LEU A 308 -12.27 1.01 -23.91
CA LEU A 308 -10.89 1.42 -23.70
C LEU A 308 -10.76 2.88 -23.25
N GLN A 309 -11.60 3.79 -23.75
CA GLN A 309 -11.63 5.18 -23.29
C GLN A 309 -11.90 5.26 -21.78
N LEU A 310 -12.86 4.48 -21.29
CA LEU A 310 -13.17 4.38 -19.86
C LEU A 310 -11.99 3.79 -19.07
N ALA A 311 -11.35 2.73 -19.58
CA ALA A 311 -10.19 2.15 -18.93
C ALA A 311 -9.02 3.14 -18.82
N VAL A 312 -8.73 3.84 -19.91
CA VAL A 312 -7.68 4.86 -19.96
C VAL A 312 -7.97 6.01 -19.01
N PHE A 313 -9.23 6.43 -18.87
CA PHE A 313 -9.62 7.46 -17.89
C PHE A 313 -9.21 7.07 -16.45
N PHE A 314 -9.50 5.84 -16.03
CA PHE A 314 -9.08 5.37 -14.69
C PHE A 314 -7.57 5.24 -14.57
N HIS A 315 -6.90 4.80 -15.64
CA HIS A 315 -5.45 4.68 -15.69
C HIS A 315 -4.74 6.05 -15.56
N GLU A 316 -5.18 7.07 -16.31
CA GLU A 316 -4.67 8.44 -16.24
C GLU A 316 -4.86 9.05 -14.84
N ARG A 317 -6.01 8.81 -14.20
CA ARG A 317 -6.25 9.26 -12.82
C ARG A 317 -5.30 8.61 -11.83
N ALA A 318 -5.06 7.30 -11.94
CA ALA A 318 -4.08 6.61 -11.11
C ALA A 318 -2.67 7.15 -11.34
N LYS A 319 -2.28 7.38 -12.61
CA LYS A 319 -0.98 7.96 -13.00
C LYS A 319 -0.76 9.33 -12.36
N ASN A 320 -1.75 10.22 -12.44
CA ASN A 320 -1.66 11.55 -11.84
C ASN A 320 -1.54 11.47 -10.31
N ALA A 321 -2.38 10.65 -9.65
CA ALA A 321 -2.34 10.49 -8.20
C ALA A 321 -1.03 9.86 -7.69
N LEU A 322 -0.45 8.90 -8.42
CA LEU A 322 0.84 8.30 -8.08
C LEU A 322 1.98 9.30 -8.22
N LYS A 323 1.96 10.12 -9.27
CA LYS A 323 2.96 11.17 -9.48
C LYS A 323 2.86 12.24 -8.39
N GLU A 324 1.63 12.67 -8.08
CA GLU A 324 1.33 13.61 -6.99
C GLU A 324 1.85 13.08 -5.66
N TYR A 325 1.46 11.87 -5.27
CA TYR A 325 1.89 11.27 -4.01
C TYR A 325 3.41 11.05 -3.92
N ALA A 326 4.06 10.69 -5.02
CA ALA A 326 5.51 10.49 -5.08
C ALA A 326 6.27 11.81 -4.86
N LEU A 327 5.87 12.88 -5.56
CA LEU A 327 6.40 14.23 -5.38
C LEU A 327 6.11 14.75 -3.96
N GLU A 328 4.84 14.58 -3.56
CA GLU A 328 4.29 14.65 -2.20
C GLU A 328 5.33 14.19 -1.19
N ASN A 329 5.55 12.89 -1.18
CA ASN A 329 6.21 12.17 -0.10
C ASN A 329 7.69 11.88 -0.34
N LYS A 330 8.31 12.50 -1.34
CA LYS A 330 9.69 12.25 -1.76
C LYS A 330 9.96 10.74 -1.94
N LYS A 331 8.95 10.00 -2.39
CA LYS A 331 9.05 8.57 -2.70
C LYS A 331 9.33 8.41 -4.21
N GLN A 332 9.82 7.26 -4.61
CA GLN A 332 10.03 6.95 -6.02
C GLN A 332 8.69 7.03 -6.78
N VAL A 333 8.72 7.60 -7.98
CA VAL A 333 7.56 7.64 -8.87
C VAL A 333 7.22 6.21 -9.28
N VAL A 334 5.99 5.82 -9.00
CA VAL A 334 5.45 4.51 -9.37
C VAL A 334 4.71 4.66 -10.69
N LYS A 335 5.19 3.95 -11.70
CA LYS A 335 4.58 3.95 -13.03
C LYS A 335 3.43 2.94 -13.08
N PRO A 336 2.16 3.36 -13.23
CA PRO A 336 1.04 2.44 -13.33
C PRO A 336 1.03 1.71 -14.68
N VAL A 337 0.39 0.54 -14.71
CA VAL A 337 0.18 -0.27 -15.90
C VAL A 337 -1.32 -0.51 -16.11
N LEU A 338 -1.78 -0.31 -17.35
CA LEU A 338 -3.11 -0.71 -17.81
C LEU A 338 -3.02 -2.08 -18.47
N LEU A 339 -3.81 -3.03 -17.98
CA LEU A 339 -3.90 -4.38 -18.53
C LEU A 339 -5.18 -4.55 -19.35
N VAL A 340 -5.06 -4.90 -20.63
CA VAL A 340 -6.18 -5.14 -21.53
C VAL A 340 -6.29 -6.63 -21.84
N VAL A 341 -7.45 -7.22 -21.51
CA VAL A 341 -7.72 -8.64 -21.75
C VAL A 341 -8.45 -8.80 -23.08
N ALA A 342 -7.74 -9.23 -24.11
CA ALA A 342 -8.30 -9.45 -25.45
C ALA A 342 -8.96 -10.84 -25.58
N LYS A 343 -9.82 -10.97 -26.60
CA LYS A 343 -10.54 -12.23 -26.91
C LYS A 343 -9.60 -13.27 -27.53
N ASP A 344 -8.86 -12.85 -28.55
CA ASP A 344 -7.91 -13.66 -29.32
C ASP A 344 -6.78 -12.79 -29.87
N THR A 345 -5.82 -13.39 -30.58
CA THR A 345 -4.64 -12.70 -31.13
C THR A 345 -4.99 -11.69 -32.22
N THR A 346 -6.05 -11.91 -32.99
CA THR A 346 -6.47 -10.97 -34.04
C THR A 346 -7.09 -9.73 -33.39
N HIS A 347 -7.93 -9.94 -32.38
CA HIS A 347 -8.50 -8.86 -31.59
C HIS A 347 -7.40 -8.04 -30.88
N ALA A 348 -6.40 -8.70 -30.30
CA ALA A 348 -5.26 -8.03 -29.65
C ALA A 348 -4.51 -7.10 -30.61
N ALA A 349 -4.22 -7.56 -31.84
CA ALA A 349 -3.58 -6.76 -32.88
C ALA A 349 -4.44 -5.54 -33.29
N ASN A 350 -5.75 -5.71 -33.42
CA ASN A 350 -6.67 -4.59 -33.73
C ASN A 350 -6.70 -3.55 -32.61
N LEU A 351 -6.75 -3.98 -31.34
CA LEU A 351 -6.70 -3.09 -30.18
C LEU A 351 -5.38 -2.34 -30.09
N ARG A 352 -4.26 -3.01 -30.42
CA ARG A 352 -2.94 -2.37 -30.50
C ARG A 352 -2.97 -1.26 -31.54
N ALA A 353 -3.45 -1.53 -32.76
CA ALA A 353 -3.53 -0.53 -33.82
C ALA A 353 -4.42 0.67 -33.43
N LEU A 354 -5.50 0.44 -32.69
CA LEU A 354 -6.36 1.52 -32.18
C LEU A 354 -5.64 2.39 -31.13
N LEU A 355 -5.02 1.77 -30.13
CA LEU A 355 -4.35 2.47 -29.04
C LEU A 355 -3.06 3.18 -29.50
N ASP A 356 -2.39 2.62 -30.52
CA ASP A 356 -1.18 3.15 -31.15
C ASP A 356 -1.52 4.04 -32.36
N SER A 357 -2.60 4.84 -32.25
CA SER A 357 -3.04 5.76 -33.30
C SER A 357 -3.21 7.19 -32.79
N GLU A 358 -3.00 8.19 -33.66
CA GLU A 358 -3.22 9.61 -33.34
C GLU A 358 -4.68 9.91 -32.98
N ASN A 359 -5.62 9.13 -33.53
CA ASN A 359 -7.05 9.31 -33.31
C ASN A 359 -7.50 8.89 -31.90
N PHE A 360 -6.70 8.09 -31.20
CA PHE A 360 -7.01 7.65 -29.84
C PHE A 360 -6.27 8.54 -28.83
N ARG A 361 -7.02 9.30 -28.03
CA ARG A 361 -6.49 10.23 -27.00
C ARG A 361 -5.42 11.18 -27.53
N GLY A 362 -5.52 11.61 -28.79
CA GLY A 362 -4.57 12.53 -29.42
C GLY A 362 -3.16 11.95 -29.60
N GLY A 363 -3.03 10.62 -29.69
CA GLY A 363 -1.74 9.94 -29.89
C GLY A 363 -0.89 9.79 -28.63
N GLU A 364 -1.44 10.04 -27.44
CA GLU A 364 -0.65 10.00 -26.19
C GLU A 364 -0.04 8.62 -25.86
N PHE A 365 -0.68 7.54 -26.33
CA PHE A 365 -0.24 6.16 -26.11
C PHE A 365 0.58 5.60 -27.27
N MET A 366 0.90 6.41 -28.30
CA MET A 366 1.71 5.95 -29.42
C MET A 366 3.10 5.47 -28.97
N GLY A 367 3.48 4.27 -29.39
CA GLY A 367 4.72 3.61 -28.95
C GLY A 367 4.75 3.15 -27.49
N LYS A 368 3.64 3.29 -26.74
CA LYS A 368 3.52 2.91 -25.32
C LYS A 368 2.72 1.61 -25.09
N VAL A 369 2.41 0.87 -26.15
CA VAL A 369 1.55 -0.31 -26.12
C VAL A 369 2.33 -1.55 -26.52
N ILE A 370 2.22 -2.63 -25.74
CA ILE A 370 2.79 -3.94 -26.07
C ILE A 370 1.71 -5.02 -26.14
N GLU A 371 1.89 -5.95 -27.07
CA GLU A 371 1.03 -7.12 -27.24
C GLU A 371 1.78 -8.40 -26.84
N ILE A 372 1.12 -9.28 -26.09
CA ILE A 372 1.68 -10.54 -25.60
C ILE A 372 0.74 -11.71 -25.89
N HIS A 373 1.23 -12.71 -26.63
CA HIS A 373 0.48 -13.93 -26.92
C HIS A 373 1.36 -15.18 -27.04
N THR A 374 0.79 -16.37 -26.78
CA THR A 374 1.50 -17.66 -26.65
C THR A 374 2.22 -18.11 -27.92
N LYS A 375 1.95 -17.49 -29.06
CA LYS A 375 2.53 -17.81 -30.38
C LYS A 375 3.85 -17.10 -30.68
N LEU A 376 4.34 -16.21 -29.80
CA LEU A 376 5.66 -15.58 -29.99
C LEU A 376 6.75 -16.66 -29.90
N LYS A 377 7.63 -16.75 -30.90
CA LYS A 377 8.71 -17.76 -30.98
C LYS A 377 10.07 -17.09 -31.20
N GLY A 378 11.12 -17.65 -30.59
CA GLY A 378 12.50 -17.20 -30.79
C GLY A 378 12.80 -15.86 -30.12
N ASN A 379 13.73 -15.08 -30.71
CA ASN A 379 14.28 -13.84 -30.14
C ASN A 379 13.21 -12.78 -29.79
N GLU A 380 12.10 -12.72 -30.53
CA GLU A 380 11.01 -11.76 -30.29
C GLU A 380 10.26 -12.05 -28.96
N ALA A 381 10.21 -13.31 -28.53
CA ALA A 381 9.63 -13.69 -27.24
C ALA A 381 10.54 -13.25 -26.09
N ASP A 382 11.85 -13.45 -26.22
CA ASP A 382 12.83 -13.08 -25.19
C ASP A 382 12.93 -11.56 -25.00
N GLU A 383 12.94 -10.78 -26.09
CA GLU A 383 12.89 -9.31 -26.03
C GLU A 383 11.60 -8.78 -25.40
N ASN A 384 10.45 -9.39 -25.71
CA ASN A 384 9.17 -9.02 -25.09
C ASN A 384 9.10 -9.43 -23.62
N ILE A 385 9.77 -10.51 -23.21
CA ILE A 385 9.89 -10.90 -21.80
C ILE A 385 10.78 -9.91 -21.04
N GLU A 386 11.91 -9.47 -21.60
CA GLU A 386 12.75 -8.43 -20.98
C GLU A 386 12.02 -7.07 -20.85
N LYS A 387 11.22 -6.71 -21.87
CA LYS A 387 10.30 -5.55 -21.81
C LYS A 387 9.31 -5.64 -20.65
N LEU A 388 8.82 -6.85 -20.36
CA LEU A 388 7.90 -7.08 -19.25
C LEU A 388 8.59 -7.04 -17.89
N ILE A 389 9.85 -7.47 -17.82
CA ILE A 389 10.65 -7.44 -16.58
C ILE A 389 10.97 -5.99 -16.18
N SER A 390 11.23 -5.12 -17.16
CA SER A 390 11.52 -3.69 -16.93
C SER A 390 10.29 -2.78 -16.95
N LEU A 391 9.08 -3.33 -17.08
CA LEU A 391 7.83 -2.57 -17.26
C LEU A 391 7.59 -1.54 -16.14
N GLU A 392 8.01 -1.89 -14.92
CA GLU A 392 7.87 -1.08 -13.71
C GLU A 392 8.90 0.05 -13.61
N HIS A 393 9.94 0.02 -14.44
CA HIS A 393 10.98 1.05 -14.43
C HIS A 393 10.40 2.38 -14.98
N PRO A 394 10.65 3.52 -14.33
CA PRO A 394 10.13 4.83 -14.77
C PRO A 394 10.51 5.17 -16.22
N ASP A 395 11.72 4.79 -16.65
CA ASP A 395 12.25 5.08 -17.99
C ASP A 395 11.69 4.17 -19.10
N ASN A 396 10.94 3.12 -18.74
CA ASN A 396 10.31 2.26 -19.75
C ASN A 396 9.11 3.02 -20.35
N PRO A 397 8.97 3.15 -21.68
CA PRO A 397 7.87 3.90 -22.29
C PRO A 397 6.52 3.16 -22.28
N ILE A 398 6.49 1.84 -22.07
CA ILE A 398 5.28 1.02 -22.19
C ILE A 398 4.33 1.22 -21.01
N GLU A 399 3.11 1.70 -21.25
CA GLU A 399 2.08 1.94 -20.23
C GLU A 399 0.91 0.93 -20.33
N ILE A 400 0.66 0.38 -21.53
CA ILE A 400 -0.47 -0.53 -21.80
C ILE A 400 0.03 -1.89 -22.25
N VAL A 401 -0.47 -2.95 -21.60
CA VAL A 401 -0.19 -4.34 -21.93
C VAL A 401 -1.47 -5.03 -22.41
N ILE A 402 -1.49 -5.46 -23.66
CA ILE A 402 -2.57 -6.26 -24.25
C ILE A 402 -2.17 -7.73 -24.19
N HIS A 403 -3.03 -8.58 -23.65
CA HIS A 403 -2.72 -10.02 -23.57
C HIS A 403 -3.89 -10.92 -23.94
N VAL A 404 -3.53 -12.12 -24.41
CA VAL A 404 -4.47 -13.22 -24.72
C VAL A 404 -4.03 -14.45 -23.94
N ASN A 405 -4.78 -14.81 -22.88
CA ASN A 405 -4.61 -16.05 -22.10
C ASN A 405 -3.20 -16.36 -21.53
N MET A 406 -2.23 -15.46 -21.63
CA MET A 406 -0.84 -15.68 -21.21
C MET A 406 -0.52 -15.36 -19.74
N LEU A 407 -1.27 -14.46 -19.10
CA LEU A 407 -0.89 -13.94 -17.78
C LEU A 407 -1.33 -14.80 -16.60
N LYS A 408 -1.60 -16.09 -16.84
CA LYS A 408 -2.03 -17.02 -15.78
C LYS A 408 -0.87 -17.44 -14.88
N GLU A 409 0.35 -17.56 -15.41
CA GLU A 409 1.51 -18.03 -14.64
C GLU A 409 2.82 -17.33 -15.06
N GLY A 410 3.56 -16.78 -14.09
CA GLY A 410 4.93 -16.27 -14.28
C GLY A 410 5.11 -14.76 -14.44
N TRP A 411 4.09 -13.98 -14.78
CA TRP A 411 4.21 -12.51 -14.86
C TRP A 411 4.06 -11.87 -13.46
N ASP A 412 5.06 -11.13 -12.99
CA ASP A 412 5.11 -10.53 -11.64
C ASP A 412 5.19 -8.99 -11.69
N VAL A 413 4.13 -8.34 -12.18
CA VAL A 413 4.02 -6.87 -12.18
C VAL A 413 3.17 -6.40 -11.00
N THR A 414 3.81 -5.64 -10.11
CA THR A 414 3.28 -4.98 -8.90
C THR A 414 2.42 -3.76 -9.25
N ASN A 415 2.78 -3.04 -10.32
CA ASN A 415 2.20 -1.73 -10.65
C ASN A 415 0.99 -1.80 -11.60
N VAL A 416 0.20 -2.88 -11.61
CA VAL A 416 -1.08 -2.87 -12.32
C VAL A 416 -2.09 -2.02 -11.53
N TYR A 417 -2.72 -1.06 -12.20
CA TYR A 417 -3.71 -0.15 -11.60
C TYR A 417 -5.07 -0.18 -12.30
N THR A 418 -5.11 -0.66 -13.54
CA THR A 418 -6.35 -0.76 -14.29
C THR A 418 -6.38 -2.06 -15.07
N ILE A 419 -7.50 -2.78 -15.02
CA ILE A 419 -7.75 -3.99 -15.80
C ILE A 419 -9.00 -3.76 -16.64
N ALA A 420 -8.86 -3.90 -17.96
CA ALA A 420 -9.91 -3.73 -18.96
C ALA A 420 -10.25 -5.08 -19.62
N PRO A 421 -11.24 -5.81 -19.08
CA PRO A 421 -11.70 -7.07 -19.67
C PRO A 421 -12.60 -6.85 -20.90
N LEU A 422 -12.11 -7.12 -22.11
CA LEU A 422 -12.88 -6.92 -23.35
C LEU A 422 -13.57 -8.20 -23.89
N ARG A 423 -13.51 -9.31 -23.15
CA ARG A 423 -14.20 -10.57 -23.49
C ARG A 423 -15.48 -10.75 -22.67
N GLU A 424 -16.48 -11.48 -23.21
CA GLU A 424 -17.76 -11.75 -22.55
C GLU A 424 -17.59 -12.67 -21.32
N SER A 425 -17.26 -12.07 -20.18
CA SER A 425 -17.67 -12.42 -18.80
C SER A 425 -16.69 -11.82 -17.79
N ALA A 426 -17.13 -10.81 -17.04
CA ALA A 426 -16.38 -10.28 -15.91
C ALA A 426 -16.15 -11.37 -14.83
N ALA A 427 -17.14 -12.24 -14.63
CA ALA A 427 -17.12 -13.29 -13.61
C ALA A 427 -16.05 -14.38 -13.81
N LEU A 428 -15.61 -14.68 -15.04
CA LEU A 428 -14.54 -15.66 -15.32
C LEU A 428 -13.12 -15.07 -15.29
N ILE A 429 -12.99 -13.74 -15.27
CA ILE A 429 -11.70 -13.02 -15.21
C ILE A 429 -11.35 -12.63 -13.78
N LEU A 430 -12.35 -12.51 -12.90
CA LEU A 430 -12.22 -12.18 -11.48
C LEU A 430 -11.74 -13.36 -10.62
N THR A 431 -10.91 -14.26 -11.15
CA THR A 431 -10.27 -15.28 -10.30
C THR A 431 -9.15 -14.63 -9.49
N GLU A 432 -9.00 -15.01 -8.22
CA GLU A 432 -7.98 -14.48 -7.30
C GLU A 432 -6.56 -14.48 -7.92
N GLN A 433 -6.27 -15.42 -8.82
CA GLN A 433 -5.00 -15.52 -9.53
C GLN A 433 -4.75 -14.41 -10.57
N THR A 434 -5.81 -13.89 -11.21
CA THR A 434 -5.71 -12.85 -12.25
C THR A 434 -5.58 -11.47 -11.61
N ILE A 435 -6.41 -11.17 -10.60
CA ILE A 435 -6.44 -9.87 -9.92
C ILE A 435 -5.28 -9.75 -8.92
N GLY A 436 -4.95 -10.86 -8.25
CA GLY A 436 -4.04 -10.94 -7.12
C GLY A 436 -2.61 -10.43 -7.36
N ARG A 437 -2.18 -10.37 -8.61
CA ARG A 437 -0.88 -9.83 -9.02
C ARG A 437 -0.88 -8.30 -9.05
N GLY A 438 -1.98 -7.69 -9.48
CA GLY A 438 -2.16 -6.23 -9.50
C GLY A 438 -2.49 -5.60 -8.15
N LEU A 439 -2.91 -6.41 -7.18
CA LEU A 439 -3.31 -5.94 -5.85
C LEU A 439 -2.13 -5.64 -4.91
N ARG A 440 -0.88 -5.78 -5.34
CA ARG A 440 0.27 -5.44 -4.47
C ARG A 440 0.35 -3.95 -4.21
N LEU A 441 0.73 -3.59 -2.99
CA LEU A 441 0.95 -2.20 -2.59
C LEU A 441 2.28 -1.69 -3.18
N PRO A 442 2.29 -0.52 -3.85
CA PRO A 442 3.47 -0.01 -4.53
C PRO A 442 4.60 0.41 -3.57
N TYR A 443 4.23 0.87 -2.37
CA TYR A 443 5.17 1.35 -1.35
C TYR A 443 5.29 0.39 -0.15
N GLY A 444 4.81 -0.85 -0.28
CA GLY A 444 4.81 -1.87 0.78
C GLY A 444 3.72 -1.71 1.84
N GLU A 445 3.19 -0.50 2.00
CA GLU A 445 2.11 -0.09 2.90
C GLU A 445 1.03 0.73 2.15
N ARG A 446 -0.14 0.90 2.76
CA ARG A 446 -1.17 1.81 2.25
C ARG A 446 -0.77 3.25 2.49
N THR A 447 -1.02 4.09 1.50
CA THR A 447 -0.68 5.52 1.50
C THR A 447 -1.73 6.38 2.18
N GLY A 448 -2.96 5.86 2.34
CA GLY A 448 -4.12 6.63 2.77
C GLY A 448 -4.80 7.41 1.64
N VAL A 449 -4.17 7.47 0.46
CA VAL A 449 -4.75 8.10 -0.73
C VAL A 449 -5.48 7.05 -1.55
N ALA A 450 -6.83 7.13 -1.58
CA ALA A 450 -7.68 6.13 -2.20
C ALA A 450 -7.32 5.81 -3.67
N LEU A 451 -6.90 6.82 -4.45
CA LEU A 451 -6.50 6.63 -5.86
C LEU A 451 -5.17 5.88 -6.03
N VAL A 452 -4.27 5.97 -5.04
CA VAL A 452 -2.97 5.29 -5.02
C VAL A 452 -3.10 3.88 -4.45
N ASP A 453 -4.02 3.68 -3.52
CA ASP A 453 -4.21 2.40 -2.83
C ASP A 453 -5.21 1.47 -3.53
N ARG A 454 -5.69 1.80 -4.74
CA ARG A 454 -6.73 1.01 -5.44
C ARG A 454 -6.29 0.39 -6.76
N LEU A 455 -6.94 -0.71 -7.12
CA LEU A 455 -6.91 -1.35 -8.43
C LEU A 455 -8.31 -1.26 -9.05
N VAL A 456 -8.43 -0.63 -10.22
CA VAL A 456 -9.72 -0.50 -10.91
C VAL A 456 -9.90 -1.62 -11.95
N ILE A 457 -11.02 -2.33 -11.87
CA ILE A 457 -11.46 -3.30 -12.86
C ILE A 457 -12.63 -2.66 -13.61
N VAL A 458 -12.48 -2.51 -14.91
CA VAL A 458 -13.50 -1.85 -15.73
C VAL A 458 -14.60 -2.84 -16.03
N ALA A 459 -15.83 -2.51 -15.65
CA ALA A 459 -17.00 -3.31 -15.94
C ALA A 459 -17.83 -2.67 -17.06
N HIS A 460 -18.23 -3.53 -18.00
CA HIS A 460 -19.05 -3.16 -19.16
C HIS A 460 -20.50 -3.63 -19.00
N GLU A 461 -20.89 -4.14 -17.83
CA GLU A 461 -22.27 -4.50 -17.53
C GLU A 461 -23.04 -3.29 -16.98
N GLN A 462 -24.37 -3.37 -17.04
CA GLN A 462 -25.25 -2.38 -16.42
C GLN A 462 -24.89 -2.18 -14.94
N TYR A 463 -24.76 -0.92 -14.51
CA TYR A 463 -24.33 -0.56 -13.15
C TYR A 463 -25.05 -1.31 -12.03
N SER A 464 -26.37 -1.50 -12.12
CA SER A 464 -27.16 -2.22 -11.12
C SER A 464 -26.72 -3.69 -10.97
N LYS A 465 -26.36 -4.35 -12.09
CA LYS A 465 -25.80 -5.71 -12.08
C LYS A 465 -24.41 -5.71 -11.48
N VAL A 466 -23.58 -4.74 -11.86
CA VAL A 466 -22.22 -4.57 -11.33
C VAL A 466 -22.22 -4.37 -9.81
N VAL A 467 -23.10 -3.51 -9.29
CA VAL A 467 -23.25 -3.26 -7.84
C VAL A 467 -23.74 -4.49 -7.11
N THR A 468 -24.68 -5.24 -7.68
CA THR A 468 -25.18 -6.49 -7.08
C THR A 468 -24.05 -7.52 -7.00
N LEU A 469 -23.34 -7.74 -8.11
CA LEU A 469 -22.18 -8.64 -8.17
C LEU A 469 -21.04 -8.20 -7.23
N ALA A 470 -20.83 -6.88 -7.08
CA ALA A 470 -19.82 -6.31 -6.20
C ALA A 470 -20.17 -6.40 -4.71
N LYS A 471 -21.47 -6.29 -4.36
CA LYS A 471 -21.98 -6.45 -2.99
C LYS A 471 -21.93 -7.92 -2.55
N ASP A 472 -22.25 -8.84 -3.45
CA ASP A 472 -22.20 -10.28 -3.19
C ASP A 472 -20.76 -10.83 -3.20
N SER A 473 -19.79 -10.04 -3.67
CA SER A 473 -18.38 -10.41 -3.72
C SER A 473 -17.67 -10.18 -2.39
N THR A 474 -17.05 -11.23 -1.85
CA THR A 474 -16.14 -11.15 -0.69
C THR A 474 -14.88 -10.32 -0.94
N LEU A 475 -14.58 -10.01 -2.21
CA LEU A 475 -13.40 -9.29 -2.66
C LEU A 475 -13.67 -7.79 -2.87
N ILE A 476 -14.75 -7.43 -3.56
CA ILE A 476 -15.00 -6.04 -3.97
C ILE A 476 -15.74 -5.24 -2.88
N GLN A 477 -16.48 -5.92 -2.00
CA GLN A 477 -17.12 -5.33 -0.81
C GLN A 477 -17.96 -4.06 -1.12
N GLY A 478 -18.56 -3.99 -2.31
CA GLY A 478 -19.40 -2.86 -2.75
C GLY A 478 -18.67 -1.62 -3.30
N ASN A 479 -17.34 -1.65 -3.48
CA ASN A 479 -16.58 -0.53 -4.05
C ASN A 479 -16.81 -0.37 -5.56
N VAL A 480 -17.75 0.51 -5.94
CA VAL A 480 -18.07 0.80 -7.36
C VAL A 480 -18.04 2.30 -7.60
N GLU A 481 -17.29 2.73 -8.63
CA GLU A 481 -17.24 4.11 -9.11
C GLU A 481 -17.96 4.23 -10.46
N GLN A 482 -18.84 5.22 -10.57
CA GLN A 482 -19.49 5.60 -11.81
C GLN A 482 -18.86 6.87 -12.38
N VAL A 483 -18.77 6.91 -13.71
CA VAL A 483 -18.24 8.05 -14.46
C VAL A 483 -19.21 8.38 -15.58
N SER A 484 -19.49 9.67 -15.80
CA SER A 484 -20.32 10.08 -16.94
C SER A 484 -19.58 9.96 -18.28
N GLU A 485 -20.30 9.85 -19.41
CA GLU A 485 -19.68 9.78 -20.75
C GLU A 485 -18.77 11.00 -21.03
N GLN A 486 -19.17 12.19 -20.57
CA GLN A 486 -18.41 13.41 -20.74
C GLN A 486 -17.09 13.39 -19.95
N GLU A 487 -17.14 12.92 -18.70
CA GLU A 487 -15.95 12.78 -17.86
C GLU A 487 -15.02 11.69 -18.38
N ALA A 488 -15.55 10.57 -18.88
CA ALA A 488 -14.74 9.50 -19.46
C ALA A 488 -13.96 9.97 -20.69
N LYS A 489 -14.50 10.92 -21.48
CA LYS A 489 -13.81 11.53 -22.62
C LYS A 489 -12.83 12.64 -22.22
N GLU A 490 -12.96 13.19 -21.02
CA GLU A 490 -12.06 14.20 -20.50
C GLU A 490 -10.64 13.61 -20.35
N ILE A 491 -9.64 14.34 -20.83
CA ILE A 491 -8.23 14.00 -20.62
C ILE A 491 -7.75 14.88 -19.47
N LYS A 492 -7.29 14.29 -18.36
CA LYS A 492 -6.74 15.06 -17.23
C LYS A 492 -5.23 14.96 -17.20
N VAL A 493 -4.57 16.11 -17.20
CA VAL A 493 -3.12 16.25 -17.12
C VAL A 493 -2.74 16.78 -15.75
N PHE A 494 -1.71 16.18 -15.17
CA PHE A 494 -1.06 16.73 -13.98
C PHE A 494 -0.18 17.92 -14.38
N THR A 495 -0.54 19.12 -13.94
CA THR A 495 0.17 20.37 -14.19
C THR A 495 0.92 20.80 -12.94
N GLU A 496 2.24 20.88 -13.06
CA GLU A 496 3.12 21.38 -11.99
C GLU A 496 3.27 22.90 -12.13
N VAL A 497 2.56 23.66 -11.30
CA VAL A 497 2.66 25.12 -11.28
C VAL A 497 3.88 25.50 -10.46
N GLN A 498 4.99 25.75 -11.14
CA GLN A 498 6.23 26.21 -10.49
C GLN A 498 6.04 27.64 -9.93
N PRO A 499 6.79 28.05 -8.89
CA PRO A 499 6.82 29.44 -8.44
C PRO A 499 7.20 30.39 -9.58
N LEU A 500 6.65 31.61 -9.60
CA LEU A 500 6.91 32.57 -10.68
C LEU A 500 8.40 32.88 -10.88
N VAL A 501 9.17 32.97 -9.79
CA VAL A 501 10.62 33.15 -9.86
C VAL A 501 11.30 32.02 -10.65
N VAL A 502 10.90 30.76 -10.41
CA VAL A 502 11.41 29.59 -11.13
C VAL A 502 10.94 29.60 -12.60
N GLN A 503 9.69 30.00 -12.85
CA GLN A 503 9.16 30.11 -14.22
C GLN A 503 9.89 31.18 -15.04
N ASN A 504 10.18 32.34 -14.44
CA ASN A 504 10.90 33.43 -15.10
C ASN A 504 12.32 33.00 -15.47
N VAL A 505 13.04 32.35 -14.55
CA VAL A 505 14.37 31.79 -14.81
C VAL A 505 14.31 30.73 -15.91
N ALA A 506 13.32 29.84 -15.89
CA ALA A 506 13.13 28.85 -16.94
C ALA A 506 12.89 29.51 -18.31
N ASN A 507 12.11 30.60 -18.35
CA ASN A 507 11.86 31.36 -19.58
C ASN A 507 13.13 32.06 -20.09
N ASP A 508 13.92 32.66 -19.20
CA ASP A 508 15.22 33.26 -19.55
C ASP A 508 16.20 32.21 -20.09
N ILE A 509 16.22 31.00 -19.48
CA ILE A 509 17.00 29.86 -19.98
C ILE A 509 16.53 29.46 -21.38
N ARG A 510 15.22 29.33 -21.60
CA ARG A 510 14.65 28.96 -22.92
C ARG A 510 14.99 29.97 -24.02
N GLN A 511 15.11 31.25 -23.67
CA GLN A 511 15.48 32.31 -24.61
C GLN A 511 17.00 32.36 -24.88
N ASN A 512 17.82 31.73 -24.03
CA ASN A 512 19.26 31.70 -24.19
C ASN A 512 19.70 30.53 -25.09
N THR A 513 20.15 30.86 -26.30
CA THR A 513 20.55 29.87 -27.31
C THR A 513 21.72 29.00 -26.86
N VAL A 514 22.72 29.59 -26.18
CA VAL A 514 23.93 28.88 -25.72
C VAL A 514 23.58 27.81 -24.70
N VAL A 515 22.73 28.18 -23.72
CA VAL A 515 22.29 27.24 -22.69
C VAL A 515 21.40 26.15 -23.29
N MET A 516 20.46 26.51 -24.17
CA MET A 516 19.55 25.53 -24.78
C MET A 516 20.23 24.54 -25.71
N GLU A 517 21.29 24.93 -26.44
CA GLU A 517 22.11 24.00 -27.22
C GLU A 517 22.82 22.97 -26.32
N ALA A 518 23.36 23.40 -25.18
CA ALA A 518 23.99 22.52 -24.21
C ALA A 518 22.99 21.54 -23.57
N VAL A 519 21.79 22.02 -23.23
CA VAL A 519 20.69 21.19 -22.69
C VAL A 519 20.23 20.17 -23.74
N HIS A 520 20.00 20.60 -24.99
CA HIS A 520 19.58 19.71 -26.07
C HIS A 520 20.57 18.57 -26.29
N LYS A 521 21.88 18.89 -26.33
CA LYS A 521 22.94 17.88 -26.49
C LYS A 521 22.90 16.84 -25.37
N LYS A 522 22.80 17.27 -24.10
CA LYS A 522 22.74 16.36 -22.95
C LYS A 522 21.46 15.52 -22.92
N ALA A 523 20.31 16.12 -23.24
CA ALA A 523 19.05 15.40 -23.32
C ALA A 523 19.12 14.30 -24.39
N THR A 524 19.72 14.62 -25.55
CA THR A 524 19.95 13.65 -26.62
C THR A 524 20.88 12.52 -26.17
N ASP A 525 22.05 12.85 -25.60
CA ASP A 525 23.00 11.86 -25.11
C ASP A 525 22.39 10.94 -24.05
N TYR A 526 21.56 11.47 -23.14
CA TYR A 526 20.84 10.67 -22.15
C TYR A 526 19.87 9.68 -22.80
N VAL A 527 19.00 10.17 -23.70
CA VAL A 527 18.00 9.32 -24.39
C VAL A 527 18.69 8.26 -25.25
N LEU A 528 19.80 8.59 -25.91
CA LEU A 528 20.57 7.67 -26.75
C LEU A 528 21.27 6.56 -25.94
N ASN A 529 21.62 6.82 -24.67
CA ASN A 529 22.29 5.90 -23.76
C ASN A 529 21.34 5.07 -22.89
N LEU A 530 20.02 5.32 -22.97
CA LEU A 530 19.03 4.42 -22.37
C LEU A 530 19.19 3.02 -22.99
N PRO A 531 18.96 1.93 -22.23
CA PRO A 531 19.02 0.57 -22.75
C PRO A 531 18.12 0.43 -23.97
N ARG A 532 18.70 0.45 -25.18
CA ARG A 532 17.92 0.49 -26.43
C ARG A 532 17.29 -0.87 -26.69
N MET A 533 15.96 -0.88 -26.75
CA MET A 533 15.14 -2.00 -27.18
C MET A 533 14.66 -1.78 -28.61
N GLY A 534 15.39 -2.27 -29.62
CA GLY A 534 14.90 -2.34 -31.01
C GLY A 534 14.44 -1.01 -31.65
N ASN A 535 13.82 -1.09 -32.83
CA ASN A 535 13.41 0.05 -33.67
C ASN A 535 12.28 0.88 -33.01
N VAL A 536 12.63 1.78 -32.08
CA VAL A 536 11.74 2.86 -31.64
C VAL A 536 11.58 3.84 -32.80
N ALA A 537 10.34 4.23 -33.11
CA ALA A 537 10.07 5.18 -34.18
C ALA A 537 10.70 6.56 -33.88
N GLU A 538 11.21 7.21 -34.92
CA GLU A 538 11.98 8.47 -34.81
C GLU A 538 11.20 9.58 -34.09
N ASN A 539 9.90 9.69 -34.36
CA ASN A 539 8.98 10.61 -33.69
C ASN A 539 8.85 10.39 -32.17
N VAL A 540 8.95 9.14 -31.70
CA VAL A 540 8.92 8.82 -30.26
C VAL A 540 10.23 9.25 -29.60
N LEU A 541 11.35 9.03 -30.28
CA LEU A 541 12.67 9.46 -29.81
C LEU A 541 12.72 10.99 -29.66
N GLU A 542 12.21 11.73 -30.66
CA GLU A 542 12.10 13.19 -30.61
C GLU A 542 11.25 13.66 -29.42
N LYS A 543 10.08 13.03 -29.19
CA LYS A 543 9.21 13.37 -28.04
C LYS A 543 9.89 13.08 -26.70
N MET A 544 10.69 12.01 -26.60
CA MET A 544 11.47 11.69 -25.40
C MET A 544 12.57 12.72 -25.13
N VAL A 545 13.29 13.13 -26.17
CA VAL A 545 14.32 14.18 -26.07
C VAL A 545 13.69 15.51 -25.64
N GLU A 546 12.56 15.89 -26.23
CA GLU A 546 11.84 17.11 -25.87
C GLU A 546 11.36 17.10 -24.42
N THR A 547 10.81 15.97 -23.95
CA THR A 547 10.38 15.80 -22.55
C THR A 547 11.57 15.93 -21.61
N LYS A 548 12.71 15.30 -21.94
CA LYS A 548 13.91 15.34 -21.09
C LYS A 548 14.55 16.74 -21.08
N LYS A 549 14.47 17.46 -22.19
CA LYS A 549 14.91 18.86 -22.31
C LYS A 549 14.16 19.75 -21.32
N GLU A 550 12.84 19.65 -21.27
CA GLU A 550 12.02 20.43 -20.33
C GLU A 550 12.30 20.07 -18.86
N GLU A 551 12.50 18.78 -18.55
CA GLU A 551 12.92 18.34 -17.21
C GLU A 551 14.27 18.98 -16.79
N MET A 552 15.25 18.95 -17.69
CA MET A 552 16.57 19.56 -17.47
C MET A 552 16.50 21.08 -17.28
N VAL A 553 15.66 21.78 -18.05
CA VAL A 553 15.43 23.23 -17.85
C VAL A 553 14.87 23.51 -16.46
N GLY A 554 13.89 22.72 -16.00
CA GLY A 554 13.33 22.85 -14.66
C GLY A 554 14.38 22.65 -13.55
N LEU A 555 15.23 21.62 -13.67
CA LEU A 555 16.33 21.37 -12.73
C LEU A 555 17.36 22.51 -12.73
N LEU A 556 17.81 22.94 -13.92
CA LEU A 556 18.76 24.05 -14.05
C LEU A 556 18.22 25.34 -13.47
N SER A 557 16.92 25.62 -13.62
CA SER A 557 16.29 26.81 -13.07
C SER A 557 16.40 26.83 -11.54
N LYS A 558 16.09 25.70 -10.89
CA LYS A 558 16.19 25.53 -9.43
C LYS A 558 17.65 25.65 -8.94
N GLU A 559 18.59 25.01 -9.64
CA GLU A 559 20.03 25.11 -9.32
C GLU A 559 20.56 26.54 -9.47
N THR A 560 20.14 27.26 -10.52
CA THR A 560 20.57 28.65 -10.81
C THR A 560 20.12 29.62 -9.72
N ILE A 561 18.90 29.46 -9.21
CA ILE A 561 18.38 30.28 -8.10
C ILE A 561 19.17 29.98 -6.81
N GLN A 562 19.37 28.69 -6.51
CA GLN A 562 20.06 28.26 -5.30
C GLN A 562 21.50 28.81 -5.19
N GLN A 563 22.22 28.92 -6.31
CA GLN A 563 23.57 29.50 -6.32
C GLN A 563 23.58 30.99 -5.91
N ASN A 564 22.60 31.79 -6.32
CA ASN A 564 22.59 33.23 -6.00
C ASN A 564 22.20 33.51 -4.55
N SER A 565 21.30 32.72 -3.98
CA SER A 565 20.95 32.80 -2.56
C SER A 565 22.17 32.58 -1.66
N VAL A 566 23.05 31.63 -2.00
CA VAL A 566 24.28 31.34 -1.23
C VAL A 566 25.33 32.46 -1.36
N VAL A 567 25.48 33.05 -2.54
CA VAL A 567 26.43 34.16 -2.78
C VAL A 567 26.01 35.44 -2.04
N THR A 568 24.71 35.70 -1.91
CA THR A 568 24.20 36.89 -1.21
C THR A 568 24.39 36.80 0.30
N LEU A 569 24.34 35.58 0.86
CA LEU A 569 24.55 35.30 2.29
C LEU A 569 26.01 35.51 2.74
N HIS A 570 27.00 35.12 1.94
CA HIS A 570 28.42 35.29 2.30
C HIS A 570 28.93 36.73 2.26
N HIS A 571 28.16 37.68 1.74
CA HIS A 571 28.55 39.10 1.76
C HIS A 571 28.16 39.83 3.05
N GLN A 572 27.35 39.23 3.93
CA GLN A 572 26.99 39.84 5.22
C GLN A 572 27.88 39.39 6.39
N GLU A 573 28.72 38.37 6.22
CA GLU A 573 29.73 37.97 7.21
C GLU A 573 31.15 38.07 6.64
N LYS A 574 32.08 38.55 7.47
CA LYS A 574 33.49 38.76 7.14
C LYS A 574 34.19 37.47 6.68
N GLU A 575 35.10 37.66 5.73
CA GLU A 575 36.17 36.75 5.28
C GLU A 575 35.75 35.38 4.72
N ILE A 576 35.95 35.27 3.40
CA ILE A 576 35.91 34.06 2.58
C ILE A 576 36.78 32.95 3.20
N PRO A 577 36.29 31.71 3.20
CA PRO A 577 37.11 30.61 2.71
C PRO A 577 36.61 30.14 1.34
N ALA A 578 37.59 29.77 0.53
CA ALA A 578 37.52 29.39 -0.88
C ALA A 578 36.34 28.47 -1.26
N GLU A 579 35.90 28.63 -2.52
CA GLU A 579 35.12 27.68 -3.32
C GLU A 579 34.17 26.78 -2.51
N ILE A 580 32.89 27.17 -2.43
CA ILE A 580 31.85 26.25 -1.93
C ILE A 580 31.82 25.05 -2.88
N PRO A 581 32.23 23.85 -2.44
CA PRO A 581 32.26 22.68 -3.29
C PRO A 581 30.89 22.02 -3.22
N PHE A 582 30.15 22.04 -4.33
CA PHE A 582 29.17 20.99 -4.62
C PHE A 582 29.38 20.46 -6.04
N GLU A 583 29.11 19.17 -6.15
CA GLU A 583 29.92 18.16 -6.85
C GLU A 583 29.90 18.27 -8.38
N ALA A 584 30.94 17.71 -9.00
CA ALA A 584 31.02 17.49 -10.46
C ALA A 584 29.81 16.73 -11.05
N ASP A 585 28.97 16.16 -10.18
CA ASP A 585 27.79 15.36 -10.49
C ASP A 585 26.47 16.16 -10.65
N THR A 586 26.46 17.50 -10.47
CA THR A 586 25.26 18.33 -10.70
C THR A 586 25.04 18.66 -12.18
N LEU A 587 23.78 18.93 -12.58
CA LEU A 587 23.48 19.25 -13.98
C LEU A 587 24.19 20.53 -14.40
N PHE A 588 24.14 21.59 -13.58
CA PHE A 588 24.92 22.81 -13.74
C PHE A 588 26.43 22.55 -13.81
N GLY A 589 26.97 21.75 -12.88
CA GLY A 589 28.40 21.40 -12.82
C GLY A 589 28.89 20.69 -14.08
N SER A 590 28.01 19.92 -14.71
CA SER A 590 28.30 19.17 -15.94
C SER A 590 28.16 20.00 -17.24
N MET A 591 27.75 21.28 -17.17
CA MET A 591 27.65 22.18 -18.33
C MET A 591 29.02 22.71 -18.80
N ASN A 592 29.10 23.13 -20.06
CA ASN A 592 30.30 23.77 -20.60
C ASN A 592 30.51 25.17 -19.99
N ALA A 593 31.72 25.72 -20.14
CA ALA A 593 32.09 27.00 -19.52
C ALA A 593 31.22 28.18 -19.99
N GLU A 594 30.87 28.20 -21.29
CA GLU A 594 30.05 29.25 -21.89
C GLU A 594 28.61 29.25 -21.32
N ALA A 595 27.95 28.08 -21.23
CA ALA A 595 26.62 27.99 -20.65
C ALA A 595 26.62 28.34 -19.15
N LYS A 596 27.67 27.98 -18.41
CA LYS A 596 27.82 28.36 -16.99
C LYS A 596 27.91 29.88 -16.82
N GLU A 597 28.61 30.59 -17.69
CA GLU A 597 28.70 32.04 -17.64
C GLU A 597 27.32 32.69 -17.87
N GLU A 598 26.58 32.20 -18.86
CA GLU A 598 25.23 32.69 -19.16
C GLU A 598 24.23 32.38 -18.04
N LEU A 599 24.26 31.18 -17.46
CA LEU A 599 23.43 30.83 -16.31
C LEU A 599 23.72 31.72 -15.09
N ASN A 600 24.98 32.08 -14.85
CA ASN A 600 25.34 33.03 -13.81
C ASN A 600 24.76 34.44 -14.07
N LYS A 601 24.70 34.89 -15.33
CA LYS A 601 24.07 36.18 -15.70
C LYS A 601 22.56 36.14 -15.46
N ILE A 602 21.89 35.06 -15.88
CA ILE A 602 20.46 34.82 -15.64
C ILE A 602 20.17 34.82 -14.14
N GLY A 603 20.99 34.10 -13.38
CA GLY A 603 20.87 34.01 -11.93
C GLY A 603 20.95 35.38 -11.23
N LYS A 604 21.91 36.23 -11.62
CA LYS A 604 22.02 37.59 -11.06
C LYS A 604 20.78 38.45 -11.34
N LYS A 605 20.21 38.36 -12.55
CA LYS A 605 18.96 39.04 -12.92
C LYS A 605 17.79 38.54 -12.07
N SER A 606 17.72 37.22 -11.84
CA SER A 606 16.65 36.60 -11.03
C SER A 606 16.66 36.99 -9.54
N GLY A 607 17.78 37.52 -9.03
CA GLY A 607 17.85 38.05 -7.67
C GLY A 607 16.95 39.26 -7.43
N GLU A 608 16.63 40.04 -8.47
CA GLU A 608 15.62 41.12 -8.39
C GLU A 608 14.20 40.56 -8.41
N ASP A 609 13.96 39.53 -9.22
CA ASP A 609 12.70 38.81 -9.25
C ASP A 609 12.42 38.13 -7.92
N THR A 610 13.43 37.62 -7.19
CA THR A 610 13.24 36.98 -5.87
C THR A 610 12.80 37.97 -4.78
N LYS A 611 12.89 39.29 -5.02
CA LYS A 611 12.33 40.31 -4.12
C LYS A 611 10.84 40.54 -4.33
N LYS A 612 10.26 39.94 -5.37
CA LYS A 612 8.83 39.99 -5.70
C LYS A 612 8.34 38.56 -5.88
N HIS A 613 7.08 38.29 -5.63
CA HIS A 613 6.49 36.96 -5.82
C HIS A 613 7.21 35.84 -5.05
N HIS A 614 7.85 36.17 -3.93
CA HIS A 614 8.51 35.23 -3.03
C HIS A 614 8.38 35.69 -1.59
N ILE A 615 7.77 34.85 -0.76
CA ILE A 615 7.65 35.07 0.68
C ILE A 615 8.64 34.14 1.39
N SER A 616 9.54 34.71 2.20
CA SER A 616 10.54 33.93 2.95
C SER A 616 9.89 33.19 4.12
N ILE A 617 9.65 31.88 3.99
CA ILE A 617 9.02 31.04 5.02
C ILE A 617 10.08 30.28 5.84
N PRO A 618 10.28 30.59 7.13
CA PRO A 618 11.21 29.87 8.00
C PRO A 618 10.80 28.43 8.23
N ARG A 619 11.78 27.53 8.33
CA ARG A 619 11.54 26.10 8.54
C ARG A 619 11.76 25.74 10.00
N LEU A 620 10.75 25.16 10.64
CA LEU A 620 10.87 24.57 11.97
C LEU A 620 9.82 23.47 12.16
N ILE A 621 10.11 22.53 13.06
CA ILE A 621 9.21 21.43 13.40
C ILE A 621 8.52 21.79 14.72
N LEU A 622 7.18 21.79 14.69
CA LEU A 622 6.31 21.93 15.84
C LEU A 622 5.43 20.70 15.96
N THR A 623 5.74 19.88 16.95
CA THR A 623 4.91 18.73 17.30
C THR A 623 4.33 18.95 18.70
N PRO A 624 3.00 18.93 18.87
CA PRO A 624 2.39 19.00 20.20
C PRO A 624 2.95 17.90 21.10
N ASN A 625 3.44 18.26 22.30
CA ASN A 625 3.95 17.31 23.28
C ASN A 625 2.85 16.85 24.24
N TYR A 626 2.96 15.62 24.73
CA TYR A 626 1.99 15.00 25.63
C TYR A 626 1.96 15.69 27.00
N GLY A 627 0.77 15.83 27.55
CA GLY A 627 0.53 15.75 29.00
C GLY A 627 -0.50 14.66 29.28
N GLU A 628 -0.83 14.45 30.55
CA GLU A 628 -1.74 13.38 30.99
C GLU A 628 -3.13 13.49 30.33
N LEU A 629 -3.70 12.34 29.95
CA LEU A 629 -5.07 12.21 29.46
C LEU A 629 -5.99 12.09 30.67
N VAL A 630 -6.88 13.07 30.84
CA VAL A 630 -7.84 13.10 31.96
C VAL A 630 -9.23 12.81 31.41
N ILE A 631 -9.91 11.83 31.99
CA ILE A 631 -11.33 11.58 31.71
C ILE A 631 -12.13 12.46 32.66
N LEU A 632 -12.99 13.32 32.13
CA LEU A 632 -13.86 14.17 32.95
C LEU A 632 -14.96 13.32 33.60
N ASP A 633 -15.44 13.75 34.76
CA ASP A 633 -16.65 13.17 35.36
C ASP A 633 -17.87 13.55 34.51
N PHE A 634 -18.72 12.57 34.18
CA PHE A 634 -19.94 12.76 33.39
C PHE A 634 -21.05 11.79 33.81
N GLU A 635 -22.26 12.02 33.29
CA GLU A 635 -23.44 11.16 33.48
C GLU A 635 -23.69 10.31 32.23
N LEU A 636 -23.92 9.01 32.39
CA LEU A 636 -24.20 8.10 31.28
C LEU A 636 -25.54 8.46 30.61
N ASP A 637 -25.51 8.76 29.32
CA ASP A 637 -26.71 8.87 28.51
C ASP A 637 -27.28 7.48 28.24
N THR A 638 -28.28 7.10 29.03
CA THR A 638 -28.96 5.81 28.91
C THR A 638 -30.01 5.76 27.80
N SER A 639 -30.31 6.88 27.13
CA SER A 639 -31.31 6.94 26.06
C SER A 639 -30.82 6.33 24.75
N ILE A 640 -29.51 6.38 24.51
CA ILE A 640 -28.84 5.85 23.32
C ILE A 640 -28.43 4.38 23.45
N MET A 641 -28.56 3.78 24.64
CA MET A 641 -28.21 2.39 24.89
C MET A 641 -29.20 1.42 24.24
N GLN A 642 -28.69 0.32 23.68
CA GLN A 642 -29.52 -0.70 23.04
C GLN A 642 -30.50 -1.38 24.02
N ALA A 643 -31.68 -1.75 23.51
CA ALA A 643 -32.65 -2.52 24.26
C ALA A 643 -32.49 -4.03 23.96
N TYR A 644 -32.34 -4.84 25.00
CA TYR A 644 -32.29 -6.30 24.89
C TYR A 644 -33.64 -6.92 25.28
N PRO A 645 -34.14 -7.93 24.54
CA PRO A 645 -35.40 -8.59 24.83
C PRO A 645 -35.35 -9.43 26.12
N ASN A 646 -36.48 -9.49 26.83
CA ASN A 646 -36.69 -10.35 27.99
C ASN A 646 -37.07 -11.77 27.56
N ASP A 647 -36.13 -12.56 27.05
CA ASP A 647 -36.45 -13.90 26.53
C ASP A 647 -36.51 -14.96 27.63
N ARG A 648 -37.58 -14.92 28.41
CA ARG A 648 -37.96 -16.00 29.35
C ARG A 648 -38.13 -17.36 28.63
N SER A 649 -38.47 -17.33 27.34
CA SER A 649 -38.57 -18.51 26.47
C SER A 649 -37.23 -19.25 26.31
N ILE A 650 -36.11 -18.52 26.18
CA ILE A 650 -34.77 -19.14 26.05
C ILE A 650 -34.37 -19.81 27.38
N LEU A 651 -34.77 -19.23 28.51
CA LEU A 651 -34.48 -19.76 29.84
C LEU A 651 -35.31 -21.02 30.14
N GLU A 652 -36.59 -21.05 29.78
CA GLU A 652 -37.45 -22.23 29.91
C GLU A 652 -37.05 -23.34 28.92
N GLU A 653 -36.64 -23.00 27.70
CA GLU A 653 -36.17 -23.96 26.70
C GLU A 653 -34.81 -24.56 27.06
N GLN A 654 -33.87 -23.76 27.59
CA GLN A 654 -32.55 -24.24 28.04
C GLN A 654 -32.61 -25.05 29.35
N LEU A 655 -33.55 -24.73 30.25
CA LEU A 655 -33.77 -25.53 31.48
C LEU A 655 -34.54 -26.83 31.19
N GLN A 656 -35.43 -26.86 30.19
CA GLN A 656 -36.18 -28.06 29.79
C GLN A 656 -35.37 -29.00 28.88
N ASN A 657 -34.43 -28.50 28.07
CA ASN A 657 -33.61 -29.30 27.14
C ASN A 657 -32.44 -30.03 27.80
N ASN A 658 -32.68 -30.71 28.92
CA ASN A 658 -31.70 -31.61 29.58
C ASN A 658 -31.53 -32.97 28.87
N ARG A 659 -31.89 -33.10 27.59
CA ARG A 659 -31.71 -34.32 26.79
C ARG A 659 -31.44 -33.95 25.33
N GLU A 660 -30.18 -34.03 24.93
CA GLU A 660 -29.81 -33.95 23.52
C GLU A 660 -29.81 -35.35 22.91
N LYS A 661 -30.31 -35.44 21.68
CA LYS A 661 -30.10 -36.60 20.80
C LYS A 661 -28.92 -36.30 19.91
N ASP A 662 -28.00 -37.25 19.77
CA ASP A 662 -26.87 -37.09 18.85
C ASP A 662 -27.33 -37.19 17.37
N LEU A 663 -26.38 -37.00 16.45
CA LEU A 663 -26.61 -37.08 15.00
C LEU A 663 -27.15 -38.46 14.52
N PHE A 664 -27.21 -39.47 15.39
CA PHE A 664 -27.76 -40.80 15.12
C PHE A 664 -29.08 -41.07 15.86
N GLY A 665 -29.58 -40.10 16.64
CA GLY A 665 -30.88 -40.15 17.31
C GLY A 665 -30.87 -40.83 18.68
N GLU A 666 -29.70 -41.15 19.24
CA GLU A 666 -29.61 -41.74 20.59
C GLU A 666 -29.59 -40.66 21.68
N GLU A 667 -30.33 -40.89 22.77
CA GLU A 667 -30.44 -39.95 23.89
C GLU A 667 -29.19 -39.99 24.76
N VAL A 668 -28.45 -38.86 24.82
CA VAL A 668 -27.27 -38.70 25.66
C VAL A 668 -27.60 -37.73 26.81
N PRO A 669 -27.14 -37.96 28.06
CA PRO A 669 -27.33 -37.01 29.15
C PRO A 669 -26.63 -35.69 28.80
N GLY A 670 -27.41 -34.60 28.70
CA GLY A 670 -26.88 -33.27 28.43
C GLY A 670 -25.81 -32.88 29.45
N ARG A 671 -24.71 -32.26 28.98
CA ARG A 671 -23.69 -31.70 29.86
C ARG A 671 -24.37 -30.73 30.82
N ARG A 672 -24.29 -31.00 32.13
CA ARG A 672 -24.54 -29.97 33.14
C ARG A 672 -23.65 -28.78 32.78
N MET A 673 -24.23 -27.60 32.60
CA MET A 673 -23.51 -26.34 32.66
C MET A 673 -22.98 -26.17 34.09
N THR A 674 -21.95 -26.91 34.45
CA THR A 674 -21.11 -26.58 35.60
C THR A 674 -20.20 -25.46 35.15
N GLU A 675 -20.52 -24.26 35.63
CA GLU A 675 -19.59 -23.15 35.86
C GLU A 675 -18.59 -22.89 34.73
N ILE A 676 -19.00 -22.13 33.73
CA ILE A 676 -18.04 -21.32 32.96
C ILE A 676 -17.53 -20.24 33.92
N THR A 677 -16.56 -20.63 34.74
CA THR A 677 -15.72 -19.69 35.47
C THR A 677 -14.87 -19.01 34.40
N ARG A 678 -15.34 -17.88 33.85
CA ARG A 678 -14.45 -16.92 33.21
C ARG A 678 -13.49 -16.46 34.31
N VAL A 679 -12.25 -16.94 34.23
CA VAL A 679 -11.13 -16.41 35.01
C VAL A 679 -10.92 -14.98 34.54
N THR A 680 -11.49 -14.01 35.26
CA THR A 680 -11.02 -12.63 35.22
C THR A 680 -9.88 -12.47 36.23
N SER A 681 -9.04 -11.46 36.02
CA SER A 681 -7.86 -11.02 36.77
C SER A 681 -8.01 -10.83 38.29
N PHE A 682 -9.17 -11.12 38.87
CA PHE A 682 -9.48 -11.03 40.29
C PHE A 682 -9.75 -12.44 40.85
N GLY A 683 -8.78 -13.00 41.57
CA GLY A 683 -8.78 -14.38 42.04
C GLY A 683 -9.95 -14.80 42.96
N ASN A 684 -10.25 -16.10 42.89
CA ASN A 684 -11.03 -16.98 43.78
C ASN A 684 -12.42 -16.53 44.30
N ASN A 685 -13.44 -17.31 43.92
CA ASN A 685 -14.70 -17.62 44.64
C ASN A 685 -15.65 -16.46 45.04
N LYS A 686 -15.66 -15.33 44.32
CA LYS A 686 -16.76 -14.34 44.44
C LYS A 686 -17.62 -14.34 43.18
N ARG A 687 -18.94 -14.50 43.36
CA ARG A 687 -19.95 -14.33 42.30
C ARG A 687 -19.83 -12.89 41.78
N GLN A 688 -19.56 -12.71 40.48
CA GLN A 688 -19.50 -11.37 39.89
C GLN A 688 -20.88 -10.73 39.96
N THR A 689 -20.91 -9.48 40.43
CA THR A 689 -22.09 -8.60 40.32
C THR A 689 -22.21 -8.10 38.88
N PRO A 690 -23.41 -7.76 38.39
CA PRO A 690 -23.57 -7.21 37.05
C PRO A 690 -22.72 -5.94 36.81
N GLU A 691 -22.55 -5.10 37.84
CA GLU A 691 -21.67 -3.94 37.83
C GLU A 691 -20.20 -4.35 37.59
N SER A 692 -19.71 -5.35 38.34
CA SER A 692 -18.35 -5.87 38.15
C SER A 692 -18.12 -6.54 36.79
N THR A 693 -19.17 -7.14 36.20
CA THR A 693 -19.10 -7.75 34.87
C THR A 693 -18.96 -6.70 33.78
N ILE A 694 -19.68 -5.57 33.90
CA ILE A 694 -19.53 -4.42 33.00
C ILE A 694 -18.13 -3.80 33.14
N ILE A 695 -17.66 -3.58 34.37
CA ILE A 695 -16.31 -3.03 34.62
C ILE A 695 -15.22 -3.96 34.07
N ALA A 696 -15.36 -5.28 34.25
CA ALA A 696 -14.40 -6.24 33.71
C ALA A 696 -14.34 -6.19 32.17
N ALA A 697 -15.48 -5.98 31.50
CA ALA A 697 -15.49 -5.81 30.04
C ALA A 697 -14.98 -4.44 29.60
N LEU A 698 -15.19 -3.38 30.39
CA LEU A 698 -14.61 -2.06 30.12
C LEU A 698 -13.09 -2.11 30.15
N LEU A 699 -12.48 -2.88 31.05
CA LEU A 699 -11.02 -3.04 31.13
C LEU A 699 -10.35 -3.63 29.88
N ASP A 700 -11.12 -4.25 28.97
CA ASP A 700 -10.62 -4.70 27.67
C ASP A 700 -10.46 -3.52 26.67
N TYR A 701 -10.99 -2.33 26.97
CA TYR A 701 -10.90 -1.15 26.13
C TYR A 701 -9.67 -0.28 26.48
N PRO A 702 -9.08 0.42 25.49
CA PRO A 702 -8.03 1.40 25.76
C PRO A 702 -8.53 2.52 26.69
N LEU A 703 -7.63 3.20 27.42
CA LEU A 703 -7.94 4.36 28.27
C LEU A 703 -8.77 4.11 29.54
N THR A 704 -9.29 2.90 29.78
CA THR A 704 -10.00 2.56 31.02
C THR A 704 -9.07 1.83 31.99
N ASP A 705 -8.78 2.46 33.13
CA ASP A 705 -7.96 1.88 34.19
C ASP A 705 -8.72 1.90 35.52
N TYR A 706 -9.01 0.72 36.08
CA TYR A 706 -9.71 0.60 37.36
C TYR A 706 -8.78 0.83 38.56
N ASP A 707 -7.46 0.68 38.38
CA ASP A 707 -6.47 0.92 39.42
C ASP A 707 -6.12 2.42 39.53
N ASP A 708 -6.49 3.24 38.54
CA ASP A 708 -6.42 4.69 38.60
C ASP A 708 -7.45 5.26 39.60
N LEU A 709 -6.94 5.92 40.65
CA LEU A 709 -7.73 6.52 41.73
C LEU A 709 -8.70 7.61 41.22
N SER A 710 -8.42 8.24 40.08
CA SER A 710 -9.27 9.27 39.47
C SER A 710 -10.40 8.68 38.63
N GLN A 711 -10.16 7.54 37.95
CA GLN A 711 -11.14 6.90 37.06
C GLN A 711 -12.04 5.91 37.77
N ARG A 712 -11.54 5.23 38.82
CA ARG A 712 -12.30 4.21 39.55
C ARG A 712 -13.70 4.69 40.01
N PRO A 713 -13.88 5.90 40.57
CA PRO A 713 -15.21 6.40 40.94
C PRO A 713 -16.14 6.56 39.72
N LEU A 714 -15.59 7.02 38.59
CA LEU A 714 -16.34 7.20 37.35
C LEU A 714 -16.76 5.86 36.75
N LEU A 715 -15.86 4.88 36.65
CA LEU A 715 -16.20 3.55 36.12
C LEU A 715 -17.28 2.84 36.95
N LEU A 716 -17.20 2.96 38.29
CA LEU A 716 -18.25 2.46 39.20
C LEU A 716 -19.59 3.16 38.95
N LYS A 717 -19.57 4.49 38.85
CA LYS A 717 -20.75 5.32 38.57
C LYS A 717 -21.41 4.93 37.25
N LEU A 718 -20.64 4.80 36.17
CA LEU A 718 -21.17 4.43 34.84
C LEU A 718 -21.75 3.02 34.83
N ALA A 719 -21.08 2.06 35.50
CA ALA A 719 -21.60 0.70 35.65
C ALA A 719 -22.91 0.65 36.47
N GLU A 720 -23.01 1.42 37.56
CA GLU A 720 -24.24 1.55 38.36
C GLU A 720 -25.40 2.16 37.55
N GLN A 721 -25.11 3.12 36.68
CA GLN A 721 -26.11 3.73 35.80
C GLN A 721 -26.61 2.78 34.73
N ALA A 722 -25.71 2.03 34.10
CA ALA A 722 -26.05 1.01 33.12
C ALA A 722 -26.87 -0.13 33.75
N THR A 723 -26.45 -0.66 34.90
CA THR A 723 -27.19 -1.70 35.62
C THR A 723 -28.56 -1.21 36.07
N THR A 724 -28.67 0.02 36.57
CA THR A 724 -29.96 0.62 36.94
C THR A 724 -30.89 0.78 35.74
N HIS A 725 -30.37 1.09 34.56
CA HIS A 725 -31.15 1.13 33.32
C HIS A 725 -31.73 -0.26 32.99
N TYR A 726 -30.91 -1.31 32.97
CA TYR A 726 -31.36 -2.66 32.62
C TYR A 726 -32.19 -3.33 33.73
N ARG A 727 -31.97 -2.97 35.00
CA ARG A 727 -32.78 -3.43 36.14
C ARG A 727 -34.25 -3.04 36.01
N LYS A 728 -34.57 -1.92 35.36
CA LYS A 728 -35.96 -1.50 35.07
C LYS A 728 -36.65 -2.42 34.05
N LYS A 729 -35.87 -3.14 33.25
CA LYS A 729 -36.35 -4.06 32.20
C LYS A 729 -36.32 -5.52 32.67
N ALA A 730 -35.42 -5.88 33.59
CA ALA A 730 -35.31 -7.24 34.13
C ALA A 730 -36.49 -7.62 35.04
N VAL A 731 -36.82 -8.92 35.05
CA VAL A 731 -37.91 -9.47 35.89
C VAL A 731 -37.45 -9.76 37.32
N ASP A 732 -36.20 -10.21 37.48
CA ASP A 732 -35.53 -10.49 38.74
C ASP A 732 -34.00 -10.29 38.59
N GLU A 733 -33.26 -10.46 39.69
CA GLU A 733 -31.80 -10.25 39.72
C GLU A 733 -31.02 -11.31 38.91
N ASP A 734 -31.51 -12.56 38.82
CA ASP A 734 -30.84 -13.58 38.00
C ASP A 734 -31.05 -13.30 36.49
N ASN A 735 -32.21 -12.76 36.10
CA ASN A 735 -32.48 -12.29 34.74
C ASN A 735 -31.66 -11.03 34.39
N LEU A 736 -31.47 -10.11 35.35
CA LEU A 736 -30.59 -8.95 35.16
C LEU A 736 -29.15 -9.38 34.90
N ALA A 737 -28.62 -10.31 35.70
CA ALA A 737 -27.28 -10.86 35.51
C ALA A 737 -27.13 -11.50 34.12
N LEU A 738 -28.11 -12.27 33.67
CA LEU A 738 -28.09 -12.93 32.36
C LEU A 738 -28.16 -11.94 31.18
N ILE A 739 -29.00 -10.90 31.26
CA ILE A 739 -29.08 -9.84 30.25
C ILE A 739 -27.71 -9.16 30.11
N ILE A 740 -27.05 -8.86 31.23
CA ILE A 740 -25.76 -8.19 31.24
C ILE A 740 -24.65 -9.14 30.77
N GLU A 741 -24.59 -10.38 31.24
CA GLU A 741 -23.55 -11.34 30.86
C GLU A 741 -23.60 -11.71 29.37
N SER A 742 -24.80 -11.88 28.81
CA SER A 742 -24.99 -12.21 27.39
C SER A 742 -24.68 -11.03 26.46
N ASN A 743 -24.85 -9.80 26.93
CA ASN A 743 -24.69 -8.58 26.13
C ASN A 743 -23.57 -7.65 26.64
N VAL A 744 -22.64 -8.18 27.44
CA VAL A 744 -21.64 -7.35 28.15
C VAL A 744 -20.75 -6.54 27.19
N ARG A 745 -20.40 -7.11 26.03
CA ARG A 745 -19.56 -6.45 25.03
C ARG A 745 -20.26 -5.24 24.39
N PRO A 746 -21.47 -5.38 23.82
CA PRO A 746 -22.27 -4.23 23.37
C PRO A 746 -22.49 -3.16 24.44
N ILE A 747 -22.79 -3.55 25.69
CA ILE A 747 -23.01 -2.61 26.79
C ILE A 747 -21.73 -1.83 27.12
N ALA A 748 -20.59 -2.51 27.19
CA ALA A 748 -19.30 -1.88 27.42
C ALA A 748 -18.90 -0.96 26.25
N ASP A 749 -19.21 -1.34 25.00
CA ASP A 749 -18.97 -0.51 23.81
C ASP A 749 -19.74 0.82 23.86
N ASP A 750 -21.02 0.80 24.24
CA ASP A 750 -21.85 2.00 24.38
C ASP A 750 -21.33 2.92 25.48
N ILE A 751 -20.88 2.37 26.62
CA ILE A 751 -20.27 3.16 27.71
C ILE A 751 -18.92 3.74 27.26
N TYR A 752 -18.08 2.94 26.61
CA TYR A 752 -16.76 3.35 26.15
C TYR A 752 -16.82 4.49 25.12
N LYS A 753 -17.78 4.45 24.19
CA LYS A 753 -18.04 5.56 23.26
C LYS A 753 -18.30 6.87 24.00
N GLN A 754 -19.06 6.84 25.09
CA GLN A 754 -19.32 8.04 25.88
C GLN A 754 -18.11 8.48 26.71
N ILE A 755 -17.28 7.54 27.19
CA ILE A 755 -15.98 7.86 27.81
C ILE A 755 -15.09 8.62 26.81
N LEU A 756 -15.03 8.15 25.55
CA LEU A 756 -14.26 8.82 24.50
C LEU A 756 -14.74 10.25 24.19
N MET A 757 -16.03 10.54 24.39
CA MET A 757 -16.60 11.87 24.22
C MET A 757 -16.29 12.83 25.37
N ASN A 758 -15.90 12.31 26.55
CA ASN A 758 -15.67 13.08 27.77
C ASN A 758 -14.20 13.07 28.23
N LYS A 759 -13.26 12.81 27.31
CA LYS A 759 -11.82 12.90 27.58
C LYS A 759 -11.27 14.29 27.27
N VAL A 760 -10.35 14.77 28.10
CA VAL A 760 -9.56 15.98 27.86
C VAL A 760 -8.08 15.64 28.01
N LEU A 761 -7.27 15.92 26.99
CA LEU A 761 -5.82 15.88 27.13
C LEU A 761 -5.30 17.26 27.47
N THR A 762 -4.64 17.37 28.61
CA THR A 762 -3.76 18.49 28.92
C THR A 762 -2.48 18.34 28.12
N SER A 763 -2.09 19.30 27.28
CA SER A 763 -0.78 19.32 26.61
C SER A 763 0.24 20.09 27.46
N GLU A 764 1.40 19.50 27.75
CA GLU A 764 2.52 20.21 28.40
C GLU A 764 3.45 20.91 27.38
N GLY A 765 2.87 21.51 26.32
CA GLY A 765 3.60 22.36 25.36
C GLY A 765 3.90 21.71 24.00
N TYR A 766 4.94 22.22 23.31
CA TYR A 766 5.37 21.79 21.97
C TYR A 766 6.81 21.28 22.02
N LEU A 767 7.11 20.20 21.29
CA LEU A 767 8.46 19.85 20.88
C LEU A 767 8.84 20.79 19.72
N GLU A 768 9.77 21.69 20.01
CA GLU A 768 10.28 22.70 19.07
C GLU A 768 11.64 22.24 18.52
N SER A 769 11.84 22.30 17.20
CA SER A 769 13.19 22.21 16.62
C SER A 769 13.86 23.57 16.52
N ASP A 770 15.17 23.58 16.29
CA ASP A 770 15.87 24.80 15.88
C ASP A 770 15.26 25.39 14.59
N VAL A 771 15.20 26.72 14.54
CA VAL A 771 14.75 27.45 13.35
C VAL A 771 15.82 27.34 12.27
N ARG A 772 15.40 26.99 11.05
CA ARG A 772 16.24 26.93 9.86
C ARG A 772 15.79 27.97 8.85
N GLU A 773 16.76 28.40 8.05
CA GLU A 773 16.55 29.35 6.97
C GLU A 773 15.50 28.87 5.96
N SER A 774 14.80 29.83 5.35
CA SER A 774 13.86 29.61 4.26
C SER A 774 14.54 28.93 3.08
N LYS A 775 13.75 28.22 2.28
CA LYS A 775 14.23 27.72 1.00
C LYS A 775 14.41 28.89 0.03
N PRO A 776 15.36 28.80 -0.92
CA PRO A 776 15.60 29.86 -1.89
C PRO A 776 14.45 30.07 -2.88
N TYR A 777 13.49 29.14 -2.92
CA TYR A 777 12.25 29.24 -3.67
C TYR A 777 11.13 28.48 -2.93
N LEU A 778 9.88 28.83 -3.26
CA LEU A 778 8.68 28.20 -2.71
C LEU A 778 8.45 26.81 -3.31
N GLU A 779 7.64 25.99 -2.64
CA GLU A 779 7.24 24.68 -3.16
C GLU A 779 6.29 24.83 -4.35
N GLN A 780 6.38 23.89 -5.30
CA GLN A 780 5.51 23.89 -6.49
C GLN A 780 4.07 23.52 -6.14
N TYR A 781 3.10 24.23 -6.71
CA TYR A 781 1.68 23.96 -6.53
C TYR A 781 1.19 23.01 -7.62
N ASN A 782 0.81 21.79 -7.26
CA ASN A 782 0.41 20.76 -8.21
C ASN A 782 -1.11 20.78 -8.44
N ILE A 783 -1.56 20.75 -9.70
CA ILE A 783 -2.99 20.75 -10.06
C ILE A 783 -3.29 19.74 -11.15
N SER A 784 -4.32 18.91 -10.97
CA SER A 784 -4.88 18.10 -12.05
C SER A 784 -5.91 18.90 -12.87
N LEU A 785 -5.62 19.13 -14.14
CA LEU A 785 -6.37 19.97 -15.07
C LEU A 785 -6.83 19.18 -16.30
N SER A 786 -7.99 19.51 -16.84
CA SER A 786 -8.43 18.95 -18.12
C SER A 786 -7.57 19.51 -19.25
N TYR A 787 -7.20 18.69 -20.23
CA TYR A 787 -6.31 19.05 -21.32
C TYR A 787 -6.83 20.28 -22.07
N GLY A 788 -5.94 21.27 -22.25
CA GLY A 788 -6.29 22.55 -22.90
C GLY A 788 -7.05 23.55 -22.02
N THR A 789 -7.34 23.22 -20.75
CA THR A 789 -7.95 24.17 -19.82
C THR A 789 -7.03 25.37 -19.60
N ARG A 790 -7.59 26.57 -19.74
CA ARG A 790 -6.89 27.81 -19.45
C ARG A 790 -7.40 28.39 -18.14
N ALA A 791 -6.52 29.06 -17.42
CA ALA A 791 -6.91 29.78 -16.22
C ALA A 791 -7.94 30.86 -16.56
N VAL A 792 -8.98 30.95 -15.74
CA VAL A 792 -10.02 31.98 -15.85
C VAL A 792 -9.63 33.21 -15.04
N MET A 793 -9.92 34.38 -15.60
CA MET A 793 -9.70 35.67 -14.92
C MET A 793 -10.64 35.77 -13.72
N LEU A 794 -10.13 36.18 -12.55
CA LEU A 794 -10.96 36.30 -11.35
C LEU A 794 -12.18 37.20 -11.57
N ASP A 795 -12.02 38.31 -12.31
CA ASP A 795 -13.10 39.26 -12.62
C ASP A 795 -14.33 38.60 -13.24
N SER A 796 -14.13 37.54 -14.02
CA SER A 796 -15.19 36.91 -14.79
C SER A 796 -16.02 35.90 -14.00
N GLN A 797 -15.58 35.52 -12.78
CA GLN A 797 -16.14 34.38 -12.03
C GLN A 797 -16.45 34.65 -10.55
N ILE A 798 -16.45 35.92 -10.09
CA ILE A 798 -16.67 36.28 -8.67
C ILE A 798 -18.05 35.79 -8.16
N ASP A 799 -19.06 35.79 -9.03
CA ASP A 799 -20.44 35.41 -8.70
C ASP A 799 -20.81 33.99 -9.18
N THR A 800 -19.99 33.36 -10.02
CA THR A 800 -20.21 32.03 -10.60
C THR A 800 -19.06 31.08 -10.27
N PHE A 801 -18.74 30.98 -8.99
CA PHE A 801 -17.66 30.12 -8.51
C PHE A 801 -17.84 28.66 -8.95
N SER A 802 -16.74 28.05 -9.39
CA SER A 802 -16.64 26.62 -9.60
C SER A 802 -15.31 26.10 -9.06
N ALA A 803 -15.39 25.12 -8.16
CA ALA A 803 -14.22 24.41 -7.64
C ALA A 803 -13.51 23.56 -8.71
N LYS A 804 -14.06 23.44 -9.93
CA LYS A 804 -13.41 22.74 -11.07
C LYS A 804 -12.49 23.66 -11.88
N LEU A 805 -12.63 24.98 -11.76
CA LEU A 805 -11.86 25.94 -12.52
C LEU A 805 -10.52 26.25 -11.84
N VAL A 806 -9.55 26.65 -12.64
CA VAL A 806 -8.28 27.22 -12.18
C VAL A 806 -8.27 28.69 -12.52
N TYR A 807 -7.78 29.51 -11.60
CA TYR A 807 -7.88 30.96 -11.66
C TYR A 807 -6.49 31.57 -11.85
N GLY A 808 -6.45 32.66 -12.59
CA GLY A 808 -5.23 33.39 -12.93
C GLY A 808 -5.40 34.12 -14.28
N PRO A 809 -4.36 34.83 -14.76
CA PRO A 809 -3.12 35.17 -14.06
C PRO A 809 -3.38 36.13 -12.90
N PHE A 810 -2.43 36.14 -11.96
CA PHE A 810 -2.42 37.03 -10.81
C PHE A 810 -1.36 38.11 -10.95
N GLN A 811 -1.53 39.23 -10.25
CA GLN A 811 -0.56 40.32 -10.26
C GLN A 811 0.48 40.21 -9.15
N LYS A 812 0.09 39.70 -7.97
CA LYS A 812 0.92 39.67 -6.76
C LYS A 812 1.10 38.29 -6.16
N ALA A 813 0.45 37.28 -6.74
CA ALA A 813 0.55 35.94 -6.21
C ALA A 813 1.89 35.30 -6.54
N CYS A 814 2.42 34.43 -5.67
CA CYS A 814 3.72 33.77 -5.91
C CYS A 814 3.70 32.67 -6.99
N HIS A 815 2.51 32.19 -7.38
CA HIS A 815 2.30 31.23 -8.47
C HIS A 815 1.42 31.82 -9.56
N SER A 816 1.58 31.33 -10.79
CA SER A 816 0.84 31.87 -11.94
C SER A 816 -0.65 31.51 -11.94
N MET A 817 -1.03 30.44 -11.24
CA MET A 817 -2.43 30.01 -11.14
C MET A 817 -2.70 29.15 -9.89
N TYR A 818 -3.94 29.20 -9.41
CA TYR A 818 -4.40 28.40 -8.26
C TYR A 818 -5.79 27.81 -8.48
N ARG A 819 -6.09 26.77 -7.71
CA ARG A 819 -7.43 26.22 -7.54
C ARG A 819 -7.91 26.57 -6.12
N PHE A 820 -9.19 26.87 -5.98
CA PHE A 820 -9.80 27.23 -4.71
C PHE A 820 -10.95 26.27 -4.37
N ASP A 821 -11.18 26.08 -3.08
CA ASP A 821 -12.17 25.12 -2.57
C ASP A 821 -13.52 25.80 -2.32
N SER A 822 -13.51 27.11 -2.06
CA SER A 822 -14.70 27.90 -1.78
C SER A 822 -14.76 29.22 -2.57
N SER A 823 -15.98 29.73 -2.76
CA SER A 823 -16.18 31.06 -3.35
C SER A 823 -15.59 32.18 -2.50
N ASP A 824 -15.51 31.99 -1.18
CA ASP A 824 -15.00 32.98 -0.24
C ASP A 824 -13.48 33.10 -0.34
N GLU A 825 -12.76 32.00 -0.54
CA GLU A 825 -11.33 32.03 -0.85
C GLU A 825 -11.06 32.74 -2.18
N VAL A 826 -11.88 32.52 -3.22
CA VAL A 826 -11.74 33.26 -4.49
C VAL A 826 -11.95 34.76 -4.30
N ARG A 827 -12.93 35.16 -3.47
CA ARG A 827 -13.15 36.57 -3.11
C ARG A 827 -11.98 37.13 -2.32
N LEU A 828 -11.41 36.36 -1.39
CA LEU A 828 -10.23 36.80 -0.65
C LEU A 828 -9.04 36.99 -1.59
N ALA A 829 -8.77 36.02 -2.47
CA ALA A 829 -7.73 36.10 -3.50
C ALA A 829 -7.92 37.33 -4.39
N TYR A 830 -9.16 37.64 -4.78
CA TYR A 830 -9.50 38.85 -5.54
C TYR A 830 -9.11 40.14 -4.82
N ILE A 831 -9.36 40.21 -3.52
CA ILE A 831 -9.10 41.39 -2.70
C ILE A 831 -7.59 41.56 -2.50
N VAL A 832 -6.88 40.50 -2.09
CA VAL A 832 -5.44 40.58 -1.78
C VAL A 832 -4.57 40.82 -3.01
N ASP A 833 -4.97 40.31 -4.19
CA ASP A 833 -4.21 40.51 -5.42
C ASP A 833 -4.25 41.98 -5.93
N ARG A 834 -5.24 42.77 -5.47
CA ARG A 834 -5.48 44.15 -5.92
C ARG A 834 -5.15 45.22 -4.90
N ASP A 835 -5.26 44.90 -3.62
CA ASP A 835 -5.06 45.87 -2.56
C ASP A 835 -3.61 46.36 -2.56
N ASN A 836 -3.39 47.67 -2.67
CA ASN A 836 -2.06 48.28 -2.75
C ASN A 836 -1.20 48.04 -1.49
N SER A 837 -1.81 47.69 -0.35
CA SER A 837 -1.10 47.39 0.89
C SER A 837 -0.44 46.00 0.90
N VAL A 838 -0.84 45.12 -0.03
CA VAL A 838 -0.26 43.79 -0.23
C VAL A 838 0.91 43.89 -1.21
N GLU A 839 2.06 43.35 -0.81
CA GLU A 839 3.23 43.22 -1.68
C GLU A 839 3.12 41.93 -2.48
N ASP A 840 3.00 40.80 -1.78
CA ASP A 840 2.85 39.46 -2.36
C ASP A 840 1.89 38.60 -1.54
N TRP A 841 1.33 37.57 -2.15
CA TRP A 841 0.53 36.58 -1.45
C TRP A 841 0.73 35.16 -1.99
N LEU A 842 0.52 34.19 -1.12
CA LEU A 842 0.71 32.78 -1.41
C LEU A 842 -0.47 31.98 -0.87
N ARG A 843 -1.05 31.14 -1.72
CA ARG A 843 -1.76 29.94 -1.26
C ARG A 843 -0.72 28.83 -1.15
N PRO A 844 -0.36 28.37 0.07
CA PRO A 844 0.73 27.43 0.25
C PRO A 844 0.50 26.13 -0.52
N ALA A 845 1.55 25.61 -1.16
CA ALA A 845 1.51 24.27 -1.71
C ALA A 845 1.55 23.22 -0.58
N PRO A 846 1.09 21.98 -0.83
CA PRO A 846 1.27 20.88 0.12
C PRO A 846 2.75 20.81 0.56
N LYS A 847 2.99 20.74 1.89
CA LYS A 847 4.33 20.74 2.52
C LYS A 847 5.13 22.04 2.45
N GLN A 848 4.53 23.15 2.03
CA GLN A 848 5.19 24.45 2.14
C GLN A 848 5.58 24.77 3.60
N PHE A 849 4.76 24.34 4.56
CA PHE A 849 5.00 24.38 6.01
C PHE A 849 5.33 23.00 6.58
N ASP A 850 6.26 22.27 5.94
CA ASP A 850 6.71 20.95 6.40
C ASP A 850 7.24 21.03 7.84
N GLY A 851 6.62 20.25 8.75
CA GLY A 851 6.99 20.22 10.16
C GLY A 851 5.96 20.83 11.13
N LEU A 852 4.88 21.46 10.65
CA LEU A 852 3.80 21.94 11.52
C LEU A 852 2.74 20.85 11.71
N TYR A 853 2.55 20.42 12.95
CA TYR A 853 1.55 19.41 13.29
C TYR A 853 0.51 19.96 14.26
N TRP A 854 -0.72 19.50 14.10
CA TRP A 854 -1.83 19.76 15.00
C TRP A 854 -2.53 18.44 15.36
N ARG A 855 -3.39 18.49 16.38
CA ARG A 855 -4.03 17.31 16.93
C ARG A 855 -5.55 17.39 16.82
N ASP A 856 -6.16 16.29 16.40
CA ASP A 856 -7.62 16.16 16.35
C ASP A 856 -8.22 15.76 17.71
N ALA A 857 -9.55 15.73 17.77
CA ALA A 857 -10.31 15.36 18.97
C ALA A 857 -10.13 13.88 19.38
N GLU A 858 -9.77 13.02 18.43
CA GLU A 858 -9.60 11.58 18.62
C GLU A 858 -8.26 11.27 19.29
N GLY A 859 -7.29 12.18 19.16
CA GLY A 859 -6.04 12.19 19.88
C GLY A 859 -4.85 11.74 19.04
N GLU A 860 -5.01 11.59 17.73
CA GLU A 860 -3.93 11.21 16.81
C GLU A 860 -2.99 12.39 16.52
N SER A 861 -1.68 12.17 16.68
CA SER A 861 -0.66 13.22 16.80
C SER A 861 0.00 13.63 15.47
N HIS A 862 -0.64 13.41 14.31
CA HIS A 862 0.07 13.45 13.02
C HIS A 862 -0.58 14.25 11.88
N HIS A 863 -1.61 15.06 12.17
CA HIS A 863 -2.19 15.93 11.14
C HIS A 863 -1.26 17.10 10.83
N ARG A 864 -0.88 17.26 9.56
CA ARG A 864 -0.11 18.43 9.13
C ARG A 864 -0.99 19.67 9.11
N TYR A 865 -0.44 20.79 9.55
CA TYR A 865 -1.09 22.09 9.47
C TYR A 865 -0.61 22.84 8.23
N GLU A 866 -1.55 23.28 7.40
CA GLU A 866 -1.31 24.11 6.22
C GLU A 866 -2.30 25.28 6.28
N PRO A 867 -1.83 26.55 6.30
CA PRO A 867 -2.73 27.70 6.30
C PRO A 867 -3.30 27.93 4.90
N ASP A 868 -4.50 28.53 4.81
CA ASP A 868 -5.18 28.76 3.52
C ASP A 868 -4.46 29.84 2.68
N PHE A 869 -4.01 30.93 3.32
CA PHE A 869 -3.26 32.02 2.69
C PHE A 869 -2.11 32.52 3.56
N VAL A 870 -1.07 33.04 2.91
CA VAL A 870 0.00 33.84 3.51
C VAL A 870 0.08 35.15 2.72
N VAL A 871 -0.08 36.27 3.41
CA VAL A 871 -0.12 37.61 2.79
C VAL A 871 1.03 38.43 3.35
N GLU A 872 1.87 38.95 2.47
CA GLU A 872 2.96 39.86 2.82
C GLU A 872 2.54 41.31 2.58
N THR A 873 2.74 42.13 3.61
CA THR A 873 2.54 43.59 3.56
C THR A 873 3.87 44.29 3.82
N GLU A 874 3.89 45.62 3.70
CA GLU A 874 5.07 46.42 4.06
C GLU A 874 5.53 46.20 5.51
N ARG A 875 4.60 45.88 6.44
CA ARG A 875 4.87 45.83 7.89
C ARG A 875 4.97 44.43 8.49
N GLU A 876 4.24 43.47 7.94
CA GLU A 876 4.09 42.14 8.52
C GLU A 876 3.72 41.09 7.46
N ILE A 877 3.95 39.82 7.80
CA ILE A 877 3.47 38.65 7.07
C ILE A 877 2.33 38.02 7.87
N VAL A 878 1.18 37.79 7.23
CA VAL A 878 -0.03 37.30 7.90
C VAL A 878 -0.43 35.95 7.35
N MET A 879 -0.47 34.93 8.22
CA MET A 879 -1.07 33.63 7.97
C MET A 879 -2.58 33.72 8.21
N ILE A 880 -3.37 33.31 7.21
CA ILE A 880 -4.81 33.46 7.21
C ILE A 880 -5.47 32.10 7.04
N GLU A 881 -6.42 31.78 7.93
CA GLU A 881 -7.36 30.66 7.77
C GLU A 881 -8.75 31.22 7.50
N VAL A 882 -9.46 30.68 6.52
CA VAL A 882 -10.84 31.05 6.17
C VAL A 882 -11.79 29.99 6.71
N LYS A 883 -12.73 30.38 7.57
CA LYS A 883 -13.73 29.47 8.14
C LYS A 883 -15.10 30.14 8.29
N PRO A 884 -16.21 29.39 8.15
CA PRO A 884 -17.52 29.86 8.55
C PRO A 884 -17.54 30.24 10.03
N GLN A 885 -18.29 31.29 10.40
CA GLN A 885 -18.37 31.78 11.78
C GLN A 885 -18.72 30.69 12.80
N ALA A 886 -19.60 29.74 12.41
CA ALA A 886 -20.02 28.63 13.28
C ALA A 886 -18.92 27.59 13.54
N GLU A 887 -17.89 27.54 12.70
CA GLU A 887 -16.80 26.55 12.79
C GLU A 887 -15.57 27.08 13.53
N ILE A 888 -15.47 28.39 13.75
CA ILE A 888 -14.28 29.04 14.35
C ILE A 888 -13.98 28.48 15.74
N ASP A 889 -15.01 28.26 16.56
CA ASP A 889 -14.87 27.78 17.94
C ASP A 889 -14.78 26.25 18.06
N THR A 890 -14.73 25.52 16.94
CA THR A 890 -14.57 24.07 16.95
C THR A 890 -13.17 23.66 17.45
N GLN A 891 -13.08 22.51 18.12
CA GLN A 891 -11.83 22.04 18.73
C GLN A 891 -10.69 21.89 17.71
N SER A 892 -10.99 21.44 16.48
CA SER A 892 -9.99 21.29 15.42
C SER A 892 -9.43 22.64 14.94
N VAL A 893 -10.29 23.64 14.73
CA VAL A 893 -9.87 24.99 14.30
C VAL A 893 -9.06 25.67 15.41
N GLN A 894 -9.45 25.51 16.67
CA GLN A 894 -8.69 26.04 17.80
C GLN A 894 -7.32 25.35 17.98
N ALA A 895 -7.23 24.04 17.73
CA ALA A 895 -5.95 23.32 17.75
C ALA A 895 -5.00 23.80 16.64
N LYS A 896 -5.52 24.03 15.43
CA LYS A 896 -4.75 24.64 14.33
C LYS A 896 -4.26 26.04 14.69
N LYS A 897 -5.14 26.86 15.27
CA LYS A 897 -4.82 28.21 15.76
C LYS A 897 -3.66 28.20 16.75
N GLN A 898 -3.68 27.29 17.72
CA GLN A 898 -2.59 27.19 18.70
C GLN A 898 -1.24 26.89 18.04
N THR A 899 -1.19 25.95 17.08
CA THR A 899 0.03 25.64 16.33
C THR A 899 0.50 26.84 15.50
N ALA A 900 -0.43 27.55 14.84
CA ALA A 900 -0.11 28.73 14.02
C ALA A 900 0.39 29.92 14.85
N ASP A 901 -0.26 30.21 15.98
CA ASP A 901 0.17 31.25 16.94
C ASP A 901 1.57 30.93 17.47
N LYS A 902 1.83 29.66 17.80
CA LYS A 902 3.12 29.20 18.29
C LYS A 902 4.23 29.33 17.24
N TYR A 903 3.93 29.03 15.98
CA TYR A 903 4.84 29.26 14.87
C TYR A 903 5.19 30.74 14.74
N CYS A 904 4.19 31.62 14.72
CA CYS A 904 4.39 33.07 14.65
C CYS A 904 5.22 33.57 15.83
N GLU A 905 4.98 33.07 17.05
CA GLU A 905 5.75 33.41 18.24
C GLU A 905 7.24 33.09 18.06
N ILE A 906 7.59 31.87 17.65
CA ILE A 906 8.98 31.42 17.50
C ILE A 906 9.68 32.17 16.37
N VAL A 907 9.00 32.39 15.25
CA VAL A 907 9.54 33.16 14.12
C VAL A 907 9.81 34.61 14.56
N ASN A 908 8.89 35.24 15.28
CA ASN A 908 9.03 36.62 15.75
C ASN A 908 10.16 36.81 16.76
N ARG A 909 10.48 35.79 17.56
CA ARG A 909 11.66 35.83 18.46
C ARG A 909 12.98 35.86 17.70
N ASN A 910 12.99 35.45 16.44
CA ASN A 910 14.18 35.31 15.59
C ASN A 910 14.21 36.33 14.44
N ILE A 911 13.54 37.47 14.56
CA ILE A 911 13.67 38.59 13.60
C ILE A 911 15.16 38.98 13.49
N ASP A 912 15.59 39.33 12.28
CA ASP A 912 16.97 39.60 11.87
C ASP A 912 17.91 38.40 11.92
N ARG A 913 17.39 37.19 12.16
CA ARG A 913 18.13 35.91 12.09
C ARG A 913 17.49 34.99 11.06
N TYR A 914 18.29 34.08 10.50
CA TYR A 914 17.82 33.04 9.56
C TYR A 914 17.02 33.57 8.35
N GLY A 915 17.31 34.82 7.91
CA GLY A 915 16.61 35.47 6.80
C GLY A 915 15.22 36.05 7.13
N ILE A 916 14.82 36.09 8.41
CA ILE A 916 13.54 36.65 8.85
C ILE A 916 13.64 38.17 8.96
N GLN A 917 12.85 38.90 8.16
CA GLN A 917 12.89 40.38 8.14
C GLN A 917 11.63 41.06 8.66
N LYS A 918 10.49 40.37 8.62
CA LYS A 918 9.18 40.92 9.00
C LYS A 918 8.54 40.09 10.10
N PRO A 919 7.77 40.72 11.01
CA PRO A 919 6.98 39.99 11.99
C PRO A 919 5.86 39.19 11.31
N TRP A 920 5.53 38.05 11.91
CA TRP A 920 4.51 37.11 11.51
C TRP A 920 3.30 37.17 12.44
N ARG A 921 2.10 37.04 11.88
CA ARG A 921 0.85 37.01 12.65
C ARG A 921 -0.13 36.00 12.06
N TYR A 922 -0.92 35.38 12.91
CA TYR A 922 -2.00 34.47 12.50
C TYR A 922 -3.37 35.11 12.68
N VAL A 923 -4.28 34.88 11.73
CA VAL A 923 -5.66 35.40 11.75
C VAL A 923 -6.62 34.34 11.21
N ILE A 924 -7.78 34.18 11.88
CA ILE A 924 -8.92 33.44 11.33
C ILE A 924 -9.93 34.47 10.79
N LEU A 925 -10.23 34.37 9.50
CA LEU A 925 -11.23 35.19 8.83
C LEU A 925 -12.55 34.44 8.70
N ALA A 926 -13.59 35.04 9.29
CA ALA A 926 -14.96 34.59 9.13
C ALA A 926 -15.45 34.88 7.71
N THR A 927 -16.04 33.89 7.04
CA THR A 927 -16.48 34.01 5.63
C THR A 927 -17.50 35.13 5.40
N ASP A 928 -18.34 35.43 6.39
CA ASP A 928 -19.33 36.51 6.37
C ASP A 928 -18.71 37.92 6.27
N ARG A 929 -17.46 38.08 6.71
CA ARG A 929 -16.70 39.34 6.56
C ARG A 929 -16.13 39.53 5.16
N ILE A 930 -16.00 38.46 4.35
CA ILE A 930 -15.33 38.50 3.05
C ILE A 930 -16.31 38.94 1.96
N THR A 931 -16.40 40.26 1.77
CA THR A 931 -17.17 40.87 0.66
C THR A 931 -16.24 41.56 -0.35
N VAL A 932 -16.67 41.71 -1.59
CA VAL A 932 -15.89 42.37 -2.67
C VAL A 932 -15.54 43.84 -2.34
N ARG A 933 -16.26 44.46 -1.39
CA ARG A 933 -16.00 45.84 -0.92
C ARG A 933 -15.05 45.91 0.28
N SER A 934 -14.62 44.77 0.81
CA SER A 934 -13.74 44.71 1.97
C SER A 934 -12.34 45.15 1.59
N THR A 935 -11.67 45.83 2.50
CA THR A 935 -10.24 46.16 2.39
C THR A 935 -9.41 45.15 3.15
N VAL A 936 -8.17 44.86 2.72
CA VAL A 936 -7.29 43.95 3.47
C VAL A 936 -7.10 44.41 4.91
N PHE A 937 -6.87 45.71 5.13
CA PHE A 937 -6.75 46.28 6.47
C PHE A 937 -7.95 45.98 7.37
N GLY A 938 -9.17 46.17 6.88
CA GLY A 938 -10.40 45.91 7.63
C GLY A 938 -10.73 44.43 7.83
N LEU A 939 -10.17 43.53 7.02
CA LEU A 939 -10.26 42.08 7.24
C LEU A 939 -9.27 41.61 8.30
N LEU A 940 -8.06 42.18 8.31
CA LEU A 940 -6.97 41.76 9.19
C LEU A 940 -6.99 42.38 10.60
N GLN A 941 -7.96 43.25 10.89
CA GLN A 941 -8.32 43.71 12.25
C GLN A 941 -9.36 42.79 12.89
#